data_AF-A0A2V1CD25-F1
#
_entry.id   AF-A0A2V1CD25-F1
#
_cell.length_a   1.000
_cell.length_b   1.000
_cell.length_c   1.000
_cell.angle_alpha   90.00
_cell.angle_beta   90.00
_cell.angle_gamma   90.00
#
_symmetry.space_group_name_H-M   'P 1'
#
loop_
_entity.id
_entity.type
_entity.pdbx_description
1 polymer ?
#
loop_
_entity_poly.entity_id
_entity_poly.type
_entity_poly.pdbx_seq_one_letter_code
_entity_poly.pdbx_strand_id
1 'polypeptide(L)'
;MARVRIITSLPASSGSSDALEWRFPPDLESEITTLAALCQVKQQQRVPIAPSTQEGDDDVDNSAEDDECTNFFSRLSLDDDTEIKSGFLDRLAELLCYKKDPALIASTALIYSDEEATIVAARNSSSGGDTWSHRDCRMLEDLSEILERISFDDTFESHPLPRLQRTLVEYYCERIRHHAQIVMSIENGKTGLTFFKEDGCGGVASGRLDVYQFAKTVEDLSHSTDFYAKLKANLTSTKLWRIVHELGFIRRPMQGAVDLFLVAQRCSGFRNIKIILLNSLPARKVKAWQLPEADTSLTAQLKARFYTEAKKKKNIHAEMMLMMYLLGLRTPRLVVFPYLGISKKTCLLCGHVLKEIGQFETRGNHGKCYSQWTLPLTLWTEPETTEKLDMAVQRLRDILREETTEEVPHMDAEKESVIAAPIPPIYRKVTTIFNAVVEDPRLPGREAEWISAFRRSGSEIGTAPTENGRPVISDLRHDKAGAPRGDTESPKIANPTACSFCKVTGELANTCTNCGIAAYCDIDCCHADWYRHKFSCSLGRPIDVTDYLVLACHTNQYPQEDDVAEQYGFMCFATGKDRSRLFKLYRRLVIEWNIDEEELRAAVKQNRLKEMLIFRCGQTGDFVMSSDKQWLESQEGFGVNGKSQGLITVIEAAQEELLRSDERKLPFTELQPPEKRSALLFYVQIRNGFKPDVDEDNWILLGFCTAPDAVSEDRLCSAYELLVGRCTFNEFVSSMIESGIVELFSIYGLADRILCMRNFKDFMATVKKWHQSVWELKRFTRMNVSDPFRAVVVDYGFMNCKEARQRMQLRRMYQEYFERGEDEMKLHEACIAGKLASFLQSVCGRLLMPPDFLSNPYPLENYPLMGMVTHSVTMCPESALDQVRALKLARGDESMIITIPNAEDEAHIRFLHDRAAFLGTGLRKRYYSGSDERYITEFTI
;
A
#
# COMPACT_ATOMS: atom_id res chain seq x y z
N MET A 1 30.51 -16.84 11.15
CA MET A 1 29.64 -17.80 11.90
C MET A 1 28.54 -18.26 10.96
N ALA A 2 28.07 -19.52 11.04
CA ALA A 2 26.98 -20.00 10.17
C ALA A 2 25.69 -19.18 10.38
N ARG A 3 25.04 -18.78 9.27
CA ARG A 3 23.81 -17.96 9.21
C ARG A 3 22.60 -18.74 9.72
N VAL A 4 22.53 -20.02 9.38
CA VAL A 4 21.52 -20.96 9.87
C VAL A 4 22.15 -21.85 10.94
N ARG A 5 21.47 -22.00 12.08
CA ARG A 5 21.90 -22.91 13.15
C ARG A 5 20.74 -23.80 13.59
N ILE A 6 21.04 -25.08 13.72
CA ILE A 6 20.12 -26.03 14.36
C ILE A 6 20.52 -26.12 15.84
N ILE A 7 19.55 -25.90 16.73
CA ILE A 7 19.76 -25.95 18.18
C ILE A 7 18.74 -26.86 18.85
N THR A 8 18.97 -27.17 20.12
CA THR A 8 18.01 -27.90 20.95
C THR A 8 16.71 -27.11 21.12
N SER A 9 15.58 -27.82 21.17
CA SER A 9 14.23 -27.25 21.16
C SER A 9 13.91 -26.34 22.34
N LEU A 10 14.60 -26.53 23.48
CA LEU A 10 14.38 -25.80 24.71
C LEU A 10 15.73 -25.28 25.23
N PRO A 11 15.77 -24.07 25.81
CA PRO A 11 16.97 -23.53 26.45
C PRO A 11 17.43 -24.41 27.62
N ALA A 12 18.74 -24.59 27.77
CA ALA A 12 19.31 -25.28 28.93
C ALA A 12 19.23 -24.40 30.20
N SER A 13 19.21 -25.03 31.37
CA SER A 13 19.23 -24.31 32.67
C SER A 13 20.49 -23.46 32.78
N SER A 14 20.33 -22.13 32.71
CA SER A 14 21.37 -21.18 33.11
C SER A 14 21.38 -21.15 34.64
N GLY A 15 22.52 -21.37 35.30
CA GLY A 15 22.66 -21.41 36.77
C GLY A 15 22.39 -20.10 37.54
N SER A 16 21.43 -19.29 37.09
CA SER A 16 20.86 -18.13 37.79
C SER A 16 19.92 -18.62 38.90
N SER A 17 19.91 -17.94 40.06
CA SER A 17 19.16 -18.36 41.25
C SER A 17 17.64 -18.20 41.16
N ASP A 18 17.14 -17.40 40.20
CA ASP A 18 15.74 -16.94 40.18
C ASP A 18 14.85 -17.76 39.21
N ALA A 19 15.45 -18.76 38.59
CA ALA A 19 14.87 -19.66 37.60
C ALA A 19 14.01 -20.77 38.22
N LEU A 20 12.71 -20.82 37.90
CA LEU A 20 11.86 -21.96 38.27
C LEU A 20 11.78 -22.99 37.13
N GLU A 21 11.81 -24.26 37.51
CA GLU A 21 11.53 -25.38 36.61
C GLU A 21 10.02 -25.63 36.61
N TRP A 22 9.33 -25.20 35.54
CA TRP A 22 7.97 -25.63 35.27
C TRP A 22 7.97 -27.07 34.76
N ARG A 23 7.06 -27.89 35.28
CA ARG A 23 6.86 -29.29 34.88
C ARG A 23 5.42 -29.51 34.46
N PHE A 24 5.20 -29.98 33.24
CA PHE A 24 3.85 -30.28 32.77
C PHE A 24 3.27 -31.46 33.59
N PRO A 25 2.19 -31.27 34.38
CA PRO A 25 1.74 -32.29 35.31
C PRO A 25 1.26 -33.56 34.59
N PRO A 26 1.81 -34.75 34.89
CA PRO A 26 1.47 -35.98 34.17
C PRO A 26 -0.03 -36.35 34.23
N ASP A 27 -0.70 -36.03 35.34
CA ASP A 27 -2.12 -36.29 35.51
C ASP A 27 -2.97 -35.38 34.61
N LEU A 28 -2.62 -34.09 34.51
CA LEU A 28 -3.27 -33.15 33.58
C LEU A 28 -2.99 -33.52 32.13
N GLU A 29 -1.76 -33.89 31.77
CA GLU A 29 -1.42 -34.37 30.43
C GLU A 29 -2.26 -35.62 30.06
N SER A 30 -2.35 -36.57 30.99
CA SER A 30 -3.16 -37.78 30.85
C SER A 30 -4.63 -37.44 30.61
N GLU A 31 -5.18 -36.51 31.37
CA GLU A 31 -6.58 -36.10 31.28
C GLU A 31 -6.88 -35.35 29.98
N ILE A 32 -6.14 -34.27 29.69
CA ILE A 32 -6.30 -33.45 28.46
C ILE A 32 -6.22 -34.31 27.21
N THR A 33 -5.23 -35.20 27.13
CA THR A 33 -5.05 -36.04 25.93
C THR A 33 -6.12 -37.12 25.78
N THR A 34 -6.76 -37.51 26.88
CA THR A 34 -7.89 -38.45 26.89
C THR A 34 -9.18 -37.74 26.47
N LEU A 35 -9.46 -36.56 27.03
CA LEU A 35 -10.61 -35.75 26.64
C LEU A 35 -10.53 -35.31 25.19
N ALA A 36 -9.35 -34.90 24.70
CA ALA A 36 -9.12 -34.58 23.29
C ALA A 36 -9.39 -35.77 22.36
N ALA A 37 -9.05 -36.99 22.78
CA ALA A 37 -9.39 -38.21 22.04
C ALA A 37 -10.90 -38.47 22.01
N LEU A 38 -11.60 -38.18 23.11
CA LEU A 38 -13.05 -38.28 23.18
C LEU A 38 -13.73 -37.24 22.26
N CYS A 39 -13.30 -35.97 22.33
CA CYS A 39 -13.76 -34.91 21.45
C CYS A 39 -13.56 -35.31 19.99
N GLN A 40 -12.33 -35.70 19.60
CA GLN A 40 -11.99 -36.06 18.22
C GLN A 40 -12.87 -37.20 17.67
N VAL A 41 -13.19 -38.21 18.49
CA VAL A 41 -13.98 -39.37 18.07
C VAL A 41 -15.48 -39.09 18.01
N LYS A 42 -16.02 -38.26 18.91
CA LYS A 42 -17.42 -37.78 18.83
C LYS A 42 -17.60 -36.94 17.57
N GLN A 43 -16.80 -35.88 17.44
CA GLN A 43 -16.76 -34.99 16.29
C GLN A 43 -15.47 -34.17 16.36
N GLN A 44 -14.64 -34.18 15.32
CA GLN A 44 -13.35 -33.51 15.39
C GLN A 44 -13.43 -31.97 15.37
N GLN A 45 -14.45 -31.40 14.74
CA GLN A 45 -14.61 -29.95 14.57
C GLN A 45 -15.35 -29.32 15.77
N ARG A 46 -14.86 -28.15 16.20
CA ARG A 46 -15.48 -27.21 17.14
C ARG A 46 -15.59 -25.82 16.55
N VAL A 47 -16.29 -24.94 17.25
CA VAL A 47 -16.34 -23.52 16.94
C VAL A 47 -14.91 -22.97 17.03
N PRO A 48 -14.40 -22.33 15.96
CA PRO A 48 -13.08 -21.71 15.99
C PRO A 48 -13.02 -20.60 17.04
N ILE A 49 -11.89 -20.47 17.72
CA ILE A 49 -11.68 -19.40 18.70
C ILE A 49 -11.68 -18.05 17.97
N ALA A 50 -12.56 -17.15 18.39
CA ALA A 50 -12.58 -15.78 17.90
C ALA A 50 -11.26 -15.07 18.27
N PRO A 51 -10.69 -14.25 17.37
CA PRO A 51 -9.50 -13.47 17.69
C PRO A 51 -9.78 -12.54 18.88
N SER A 52 -8.85 -12.49 19.84
CA SER A 52 -9.02 -11.82 21.13
C SER A 52 -9.26 -10.30 20.98
N THR A 53 -10.48 -9.85 21.22
CA THR A 53 -10.75 -8.53 21.80
C THR A 53 -10.50 -8.63 23.30
N GLN A 54 -9.71 -7.72 23.88
CA GLN A 54 -9.58 -7.63 25.34
C GLN A 54 -10.96 -7.30 25.93
N GLU A 55 -11.55 -8.26 26.62
CA GLU A 55 -12.74 -8.06 27.45
C GLU A 55 -12.29 -7.39 28.75
N GLY A 56 -12.71 -6.15 28.96
CA GLY A 56 -12.77 -5.54 30.28
C GLY A 56 -14.14 -5.84 30.88
N ASP A 57 -14.14 -6.43 32.07
CA ASP A 57 -15.30 -6.59 32.96
C ASP A 57 -16.09 -5.28 33.08
N ASP A 58 -17.42 -5.36 32.90
CA ASP A 58 -18.39 -4.69 33.77
C ASP A 58 -19.79 -5.31 33.54
N ASP A 59 -20.24 -6.06 34.55
CA ASP A 59 -21.63 -6.44 34.78
C ASP A 59 -22.51 -5.18 34.87
N VAL A 60 -23.54 -5.01 34.03
CA VAL A 60 -24.92 -4.56 34.40
C VAL A 60 -25.91 -4.82 33.23
N ASP A 61 -26.80 -5.77 33.48
CA ASP A 61 -28.24 -5.85 33.17
C ASP A 61 -28.83 -5.58 31.76
N ASN A 62 -29.82 -6.42 31.47
CA ASN A 62 -30.53 -6.62 30.20
C ASN A 62 -31.25 -5.37 29.66
N SER A 63 -31.06 -5.08 28.37
CA SER A 63 -32.18 -4.83 27.46
C SER A 63 -31.76 -5.07 26.01
N ALA A 64 -32.58 -5.85 25.30
CA ALA A 64 -32.41 -6.16 23.90
C ALA A 64 -32.72 -4.93 23.04
N GLU A 65 -31.78 -4.55 22.15
CA GLU A 65 -32.01 -3.92 20.86
C GLU A 65 -30.67 -3.78 20.10
N ASP A 66 -30.76 -3.85 18.77
CA ASP A 66 -29.70 -3.88 17.76
C ASP A 66 -28.41 -3.11 18.11
N ASP A 67 -27.28 -3.83 18.23
CA ASP A 67 -25.96 -3.21 18.15
C ASP A 67 -24.91 -4.17 17.55
N GLU A 68 -25.07 -4.47 16.26
CA GLU A 68 -24.06 -5.17 15.46
C GLU A 68 -23.29 -4.16 14.59
N CYS A 69 -22.63 -3.16 15.21
CA CYS A 69 -21.70 -2.29 14.46
C CYS A 69 -20.57 -1.63 15.27
N THR A 70 -20.29 -2.04 16.50
CA THR A 70 -19.29 -1.37 17.37
C THR A 70 -17.99 -2.15 17.56
N ASN A 71 -17.91 -3.43 17.20
CA ASN A 71 -16.71 -4.26 17.42
C ASN A 71 -15.75 -4.38 16.22
N PHE A 72 -15.91 -3.57 15.16
CA PHE A 72 -15.00 -3.56 14.00
C PHE A 72 -13.91 -2.47 14.07
N PHE A 73 -14.03 -1.49 14.97
CA PHE A 73 -13.18 -0.29 14.95
C PHE A 73 -11.90 -0.37 15.79
N SER A 74 -11.74 -1.36 16.67
CA SER A 74 -10.49 -1.57 17.43
C SER A 74 -9.35 -2.19 16.61
N ARG A 75 -9.58 -2.53 15.33
CA ARG A 75 -8.60 -3.16 14.42
C ARG A 75 -7.90 -2.22 13.45
N LEU A 76 -8.18 -0.92 13.49
CA LEU A 76 -7.63 0.06 12.53
C LEU A 76 -6.37 0.80 13.02
N SER A 77 -5.74 0.33 14.10
CA SER A 77 -4.48 0.89 14.64
C SER A 77 -3.36 -0.16 14.73
N LEU A 78 -3.33 -1.15 13.84
CA LEU A 78 -2.15 -2.00 13.69
C LEU A 78 -1.18 -1.29 12.74
N ASP A 79 -0.05 -0.88 13.30
CA ASP A 79 1.14 -0.35 12.62
C ASP A 79 1.44 -1.13 11.33
N ASP A 80 1.62 -0.47 10.18
CA ASP A 80 1.83 -1.09 8.85
C ASP A 80 2.98 -2.13 8.87
N ASP A 81 3.95 -1.90 9.74
CA ASP A 81 5.07 -2.78 10.03
C ASP A 81 4.65 -4.14 10.63
N THR A 82 3.57 -4.16 11.42
CA THR A 82 3.06 -5.35 12.11
C THR A 82 2.38 -6.31 11.13
N GLU A 83 1.60 -5.79 10.17
CA GLU A 83 0.95 -6.62 9.14
C GLU A 83 2.00 -7.26 8.21
N ILE A 84 3.05 -6.51 7.86
CA ILE A 84 4.12 -6.98 6.97
C ILE A 84 4.99 -8.05 7.65
N LYS A 85 5.36 -7.85 8.93
CA LYS A 85 6.13 -8.83 9.72
C LYS A 85 5.33 -10.10 10.01
N SER A 86 4.03 -9.99 10.31
CA SER A 86 3.17 -11.16 10.51
C SER A 86 2.96 -11.95 9.21
N GLY A 87 2.73 -11.26 8.09
CA GLY A 87 2.66 -11.86 6.75
C GLY A 87 3.94 -12.59 6.35
N PHE A 88 5.11 -11.99 6.61
CA PHE A 88 6.42 -12.63 6.42
C PHE A 88 6.51 -13.98 7.14
N LEU A 89 6.16 -14.01 8.42
CA LEU A 89 6.24 -15.20 9.25
C LEU A 89 5.31 -16.30 8.73
N ASP A 90 4.05 -15.99 8.44
CA ASP A 90 3.11 -16.96 7.90
C ASP A 90 3.58 -17.57 6.57
N ARG A 91 4.11 -16.74 5.66
CA ARG A 91 4.63 -17.21 4.38
C ARG A 91 5.82 -18.12 4.54
N LEU A 92 6.76 -17.75 5.40
CA LEU A 92 7.93 -18.58 5.66
C LEU A 92 7.50 -19.93 6.28
N ALA A 93 6.61 -19.91 7.27
CA ALA A 93 6.07 -21.14 7.86
C ALA A 93 5.37 -22.02 6.82
N GLU A 94 4.54 -21.45 5.94
CA GLU A 94 3.88 -22.17 4.86
C GLU A 94 4.86 -22.82 3.88
N LEU A 95 5.92 -22.10 3.50
CA LEU A 95 6.96 -22.57 2.58
C LEU A 95 7.76 -23.71 3.20
N LEU A 96 8.14 -23.59 4.48
CA LEU A 96 8.82 -24.65 5.24
C LEU A 96 8.00 -25.94 5.34
N CYS A 97 6.69 -25.89 5.13
CA CYS A 97 5.80 -27.03 4.92
C CYS A 97 5.72 -27.43 3.43
N TYR A 98 6.88 -27.73 2.84
CA TYR A 98 7.05 -27.98 1.40
C TYR A 98 6.51 -29.32 0.90
N LYS A 99 5.96 -30.15 1.78
CA LYS A 99 5.34 -31.45 1.48
C LYS A 99 4.16 -31.71 2.42
N LYS A 100 3.19 -32.50 1.98
CA LYS A 100 2.04 -32.95 2.78
C LYS A 100 2.46 -34.01 3.81
N ASP A 101 3.21 -33.58 4.81
CA ASP A 101 3.68 -34.40 5.93
C ASP A 101 3.35 -33.67 7.25
N PRO A 102 2.59 -34.28 8.18
CA PRO A 102 2.31 -33.69 9.49
C PRO A 102 3.56 -33.30 10.28
N ALA A 103 4.70 -33.97 10.09
CA ALA A 103 5.96 -33.64 10.77
C ALA A 103 6.61 -32.35 10.21
N LEU A 104 6.24 -31.92 8.99
CA LEU A 104 6.74 -30.69 8.37
C LEU A 104 5.83 -29.47 8.60
N ILE A 105 4.72 -29.64 9.33
CA ILE A 105 3.94 -28.49 9.80
C ILE A 105 4.88 -27.63 10.63
N ALA A 106 5.02 -26.38 10.23
CA ALA A 106 5.99 -25.45 10.77
C ALA A 106 5.32 -24.23 11.41
N SER A 107 6.03 -23.62 12.35
CA SER A 107 5.74 -22.32 12.93
C SER A 107 7.03 -21.50 12.96
N THR A 108 6.90 -20.18 12.82
CA THR A 108 8.02 -19.23 12.75
C THR A 108 7.75 -18.02 13.63
N ALA A 109 8.80 -17.47 14.25
CA ALA A 109 8.77 -16.27 15.06
C ALA A 109 9.91 -15.33 14.66
N LEU A 110 9.73 -14.06 14.97
CA LEU A 110 10.72 -13.02 14.72
C LEU A 110 11.17 -12.41 16.04
N ILE A 111 12.47 -12.37 16.26
CA ILE A 111 13.11 -11.54 17.27
C ILE A 111 13.80 -10.42 16.51
N TYR A 112 13.37 -9.18 16.74
CA TYR A 112 13.68 -8.07 15.86
C TYR A 112 14.31 -6.90 16.61
N SER A 113 15.34 -6.32 16.03
CA SER A 113 15.81 -4.96 16.29
C SER A 113 16.14 -4.29 14.95
N ASP A 114 16.38 -2.98 14.96
CA ASP A 114 16.80 -2.25 13.76
C ASP A 114 18.19 -2.66 13.24
N GLU A 115 18.96 -3.39 14.05
CA GLU A 115 20.30 -3.87 13.72
C GLU A 115 20.33 -5.34 13.28
N GLU A 116 19.37 -6.15 13.74
CA GLU A 116 19.38 -7.59 13.55
C GLU A 116 17.98 -8.21 13.58
N ALA A 117 17.73 -9.13 12.64
CA ALA A 117 16.54 -9.97 12.61
C ALA A 117 16.94 -11.43 12.87
N THR A 118 16.51 -11.99 14.00
CA THR A 118 16.61 -13.43 14.27
C THR A 118 15.28 -14.12 14.01
N ILE A 119 15.24 -14.96 12.98
CA ILE A 119 14.10 -15.80 12.62
C ILE A 119 14.25 -17.13 13.34
N VAL A 120 13.23 -17.53 14.11
CA VAL A 120 13.20 -18.81 14.80
C VAL A 120 12.12 -19.68 14.17
N ALA A 121 12.43 -20.92 13.80
CA ALA A 121 11.46 -21.85 13.21
C ALA A 121 11.42 -23.18 13.96
N ALA A 122 10.21 -23.73 14.10
CA ALA A 122 9.93 -25.04 14.66
C ALA A 122 9.09 -25.88 13.68
N ARG A 123 9.16 -27.20 13.82
CA ARG A 123 8.34 -28.19 13.10
C ARG A 123 7.72 -29.16 14.09
N ASN A 124 6.56 -29.75 13.81
CA ASN A 124 5.94 -30.77 14.68
C ASN A 124 6.91 -31.90 15.08
N SER A 125 6.60 -32.59 16.18
CA SER A 125 7.33 -33.79 16.61
C SER A 125 7.56 -34.79 15.46
N SER A 126 8.79 -35.27 15.36
CA SER A 126 9.18 -36.37 14.47
C SER A 126 9.61 -37.61 15.26
N SER A 127 9.69 -38.77 14.60
CA SER A 127 10.13 -40.01 15.24
C SER A 127 11.62 -40.00 15.63
N GLY A 128 12.44 -39.16 15.00
CA GLY A 128 13.90 -39.09 15.20
C GLY A 128 14.40 -37.85 15.92
N GLY A 129 13.54 -36.87 16.23
CA GLY A 129 13.94 -35.59 16.81
C GLY A 129 14.52 -34.60 15.78
N ASP A 130 15.24 -35.11 14.77
CA ASP A 130 15.77 -34.29 13.69
C ASP A 130 14.74 -34.08 12.57
N THR A 131 14.21 -32.86 12.47
CA THR A 131 13.22 -32.45 11.45
C THR A 131 13.80 -31.63 10.31
N TRP A 132 15.02 -31.12 10.45
CA TRP A 132 15.65 -30.22 9.48
C TRP A 132 16.68 -30.97 8.64
N SER A 133 16.58 -30.81 7.33
CA SER A 133 17.47 -31.41 6.35
C SER A 133 18.49 -30.40 5.83
N HIS A 134 19.57 -30.88 5.22
CA HIS A 134 20.54 -30.03 4.51
C HIS A 134 19.87 -29.20 3.39
N ARG A 135 18.76 -29.69 2.82
CA ARG A 135 17.98 -28.93 1.83
C ARG A 135 17.31 -27.70 2.46
N ASP A 136 16.79 -27.85 3.69
CA ASP A 136 16.19 -26.74 4.44
C ASP A 136 17.24 -25.67 4.75
N CYS A 137 18.40 -26.08 5.28
CA CYS A 137 19.48 -25.15 5.62
C CYS A 137 19.98 -24.36 4.41
N ARG A 138 20.26 -25.03 3.28
CA ARG A 138 20.71 -24.35 2.05
C ARG A 138 19.70 -23.32 1.56
N MET A 139 18.42 -23.69 1.49
CA MET A 139 17.39 -22.76 1.04
C MET A 139 17.31 -21.51 1.93
N LEU A 140 17.39 -21.71 3.26
CA LEU A 140 17.33 -20.61 4.22
C LEU A 140 18.59 -19.74 4.21
N GLU A 141 19.77 -20.33 3.98
CA GLU A 141 21.02 -19.59 3.76
C GLU A 141 20.90 -18.72 2.51
N ASP A 142 20.50 -19.29 1.37
CA ASP A 142 20.29 -18.58 0.12
C ASP A 142 19.23 -17.47 0.27
N LEU A 143 18.13 -17.75 0.97
CA LEU A 143 17.08 -16.78 1.27
C LEU A 143 17.64 -15.61 2.09
N SER A 144 18.37 -15.89 3.18
CA SER A 144 18.96 -14.85 4.03
C SER A 144 19.93 -13.96 3.27
N GLU A 145 20.76 -14.52 2.38
CA GLU A 145 21.70 -13.76 1.55
C GLU A 145 20.96 -12.79 0.62
N ILE A 146 19.90 -13.27 -0.05
CA ILE A 146 19.12 -12.44 -0.96
C ILE A 146 18.41 -11.31 -0.20
N LEU A 147 17.79 -11.62 0.95
CA LEU A 147 17.06 -10.62 1.75
C LEU A 147 17.98 -9.56 2.36
N GLU A 148 19.15 -9.94 2.87
CA GLU A 148 20.14 -8.97 3.38
C GLU A 148 20.58 -8.00 2.29
N ARG A 149 20.93 -8.50 1.10
CA ARG A 149 21.32 -7.66 -0.03
C ARG A 149 20.21 -6.71 -0.49
N ILE A 150 18.95 -7.18 -0.45
CA ILE A 150 17.78 -6.33 -0.72
C ILE A 150 17.70 -5.22 0.33
N SER A 151 17.92 -5.54 1.61
CA SER A 151 17.85 -4.59 2.73
C SER A 151 19.01 -3.58 2.75
N PHE A 152 20.17 -3.92 2.17
CA PHE A 152 21.29 -3.01 1.95
C PHE A 152 21.12 -2.10 0.73
N ASP A 153 20.08 -2.31 -0.09
CA ASP A 153 19.95 -1.69 -1.41
C ASP A 153 21.18 -1.93 -2.29
N ASP A 154 21.76 -3.13 -2.19
CA ASP A 154 22.95 -3.50 -2.97
C ASP A 154 22.65 -3.46 -4.47
N THR A 155 23.66 -3.09 -5.26
CA THR A 155 23.57 -3.20 -6.72
C THR A 155 23.50 -4.67 -7.14
N PHE A 156 22.38 -5.06 -7.76
CA PHE A 156 22.21 -6.38 -8.36
C PHE A 156 22.47 -6.32 -9.87
N GLU A 157 23.16 -7.33 -10.43
CA GLU A 157 23.33 -7.47 -11.88
C GLU A 157 21.99 -7.61 -12.63
N SER A 158 20.98 -8.15 -11.94
CA SER A 158 19.60 -8.28 -12.42
C SER A 158 18.64 -8.24 -11.23
N HIS A 159 17.38 -7.85 -11.45
CA HIS A 159 16.39 -7.73 -10.38
C HIS A 159 16.36 -9.01 -9.50
N PRO A 160 16.39 -8.90 -8.15
CA PRO A 160 16.55 -10.06 -7.27
C PRO A 160 15.30 -10.96 -7.18
N LEU A 161 14.12 -10.39 -7.43
CA LEU A 161 12.83 -11.11 -7.34
C LEU A 161 12.77 -12.42 -8.15
N PRO A 162 13.17 -12.50 -9.44
CA PRO A 162 13.27 -13.77 -10.17
C PRO A 162 14.13 -14.84 -9.48
N ARG A 163 15.27 -14.46 -8.88
CA ARG A 163 16.14 -15.40 -8.14
C ARG A 163 15.41 -15.90 -6.89
N LEU A 164 14.78 -15.01 -6.14
CA LEU A 164 13.99 -15.34 -4.96
C LEU A 164 12.83 -16.28 -5.29
N GLN A 165 12.04 -15.96 -6.31
CA GLN A 165 10.94 -16.79 -6.80
C GLN A 165 11.42 -18.18 -7.20
N ARG A 166 12.54 -18.29 -7.93
CA ARG A 166 13.11 -19.57 -8.31
C ARG A 166 13.49 -20.41 -7.10
N THR A 167 14.24 -19.84 -6.16
CA THR A 167 14.66 -20.53 -4.93
C THR A 167 13.46 -21.11 -4.16
N LEU A 168 12.39 -20.31 -3.99
CA LEU A 168 11.20 -20.75 -3.26
C LEU A 168 10.40 -21.80 -4.02
N VAL A 169 10.23 -21.65 -5.35
CA VAL A 169 9.50 -22.62 -6.18
C VAL A 169 10.22 -23.97 -6.22
N GLU A 170 11.54 -23.97 -6.38
CA GLU A 170 12.34 -25.21 -6.41
C GLU A 170 12.30 -25.94 -5.06
N TYR A 171 12.33 -25.20 -3.95
CA TYR A 171 12.14 -25.76 -2.62
C TYR A 171 10.72 -26.34 -2.43
N TYR A 172 9.69 -25.61 -2.89
CA TYR A 172 8.28 -25.97 -2.76
C TYR A 172 7.76 -26.96 -3.83
N CYS A 173 8.65 -27.53 -4.64
CA CYS A 173 8.27 -28.27 -5.85
C CYS A 173 7.36 -29.49 -5.61
N GLU A 174 7.51 -30.21 -4.49
CA GLU A 174 6.67 -31.37 -4.18
C GLU A 174 5.19 -30.98 -4.01
N ARG A 175 4.92 -29.85 -3.36
CA ARG A 175 3.56 -29.31 -3.20
C ARG A 175 3.01 -28.83 -4.53
N ILE A 176 3.82 -28.16 -5.35
CA ILE A 176 3.39 -27.75 -6.70
C ILE A 176 2.97 -28.96 -7.54
N ARG A 177 3.78 -30.03 -7.55
CA ARG A 177 3.44 -31.26 -8.26
C ARG A 177 2.15 -31.90 -7.74
N HIS A 178 1.96 -31.91 -6.42
CA HIS A 178 0.74 -32.41 -5.81
C HIS A 178 -0.51 -31.64 -6.26
N HIS A 179 -0.45 -30.31 -6.21
CA HIS A 179 -1.56 -29.45 -6.63
C HIS A 179 -1.81 -29.57 -8.15
N ALA A 180 -0.77 -29.69 -8.97
CA ALA A 180 -0.91 -29.96 -10.40
C ALA A 180 -1.68 -31.27 -10.68
N GLN A 181 -1.37 -32.35 -9.95
CA GLN A 181 -2.09 -33.62 -10.06
C GLN A 181 -3.57 -33.49 -9.68
N ILE A 182 -3.88 -32.74 -8.62
CA ILE A 182 -5.26 -32.52 -8.18
C ILE A 182 -6.03 -31.73 -9.25
N VAL A 183 -5.45 -30.65 -9.77
CA VAL A 183 -6.07 -29.83 -10.82
C VAL A 183 -6.40 -30.67 -12.04
N MET A 184 -5.46 -31.50 -12.51
CA MET A 184 -5.69 -32.44 -13.62
C MET A 184 -6.84 -33.41 -13.33
N SER A 185 -6.89 -33.96 -12.12
CA SER A 185 -7.94 -34.91 -11.74
C SER A 185 -9.33 -34.25 -11.68
N ILE A 186 -9.41 -32.98 -11.28
CA ILE A 186 -10.69 -32.25 -11.23
C ILE A 186 -11.16 -31.88 -12.65
N GLU A 187 -10.24 -31.43 -13.50
CA GLU A 187 -10.52 -31.02 -14.88
C GLU A 187 -10.87 -32.23 -15.77
N ASN A 188 -10.11 -33.33 -15.64
CA ASN A 188 -10.37 -34.63 -16.25
C ASN A 188 -10.64 -34.59 -17.77
N GLY A 189 -9.91 -33.74 -18.50
CA GLY A 189 -9.98 -33.58 -19.95
C GLY A 189 -11.20 -32.84 -20.48
N LYS A 190 -12.06 -32.28 -19.62
CA LYS A 190 -13.34 -31.68 -19.99
C LYS A 190 -13.22 -30.37 -20.78
N THR A 191 -12.13 -29.63 -20.60
CA THR A 191 -11.92 -28.30 -21.18
C THR A 191 -11.16 -28.36 -22.50
N GLY A 192 -10.51 -29.49 -22.80
CA GLY A 192 -9.65 -29.65 -23.97
C GLY A 192 -8.34 -28.85 -23.92
N LEU A 193 -8.09 -28.08 -22.86
CA LEU A 193 -6.90 -27.24 -22.70
C LEU A 193 -5.62 -28.08 -22.58
N THR A 194 -4.60 -27.75 -23.35
CA THR A 194 -3.27 -28.40 -23.31
C THR A 194 -2.57 -28.21 -21.96
N PHE A 195 -2.88 -27.11 -21.25
CA PHE A 195 -2.35 -26.79 -19.93
C PHE A 195 -2.57 -27.92 -18.90
N PHE A 196 -3.68 -28.67 -18.96
CA PHE A 196 -3.93 -29.78 -18.02
C PHE A 196 -3.36 -31.14 -18.48
N LYS A 197 -2.67 -31.16 -19.63
CA LYS A 197 -2.08 -32.38 -20.23
C LYS A 197 -0.57 -32.39 -20.02
N GLU A 198 0.14 -33.18 -20.82
CA GLU A 198 1.59 -33.41 -20.70
C GLU A 198 2.43 -32.15 -20.93
N ASP A 199 1.92 -31.17 -21.68
CA ASP A 199 2.62 -29.91 -21.93
C ASP A 199 2.45 -28.88 -20.78
N GLY A 200 1.74 -29.23 -19.71
CA GLY A 200 1.57 -28.38 -18.52
C GLY A 200 1.54 -29.20 -17.23
N CYS A 201 0.37 -29.34 -16.60
CA CYS A 201 0.22 -30.02 -15.32
C CYS A 201 0.78 -31.46 -15.33
N GLY A 202 0.57 -32.22 -16.41
CA GLY A 202 1.04 -33.60 -16.55
C GLY A 202 2.55 -33.71 -16.65
N GLY A 203 3.17 -32.81 -17.41
CA GLY A 203 4.62 -32.73 -17.53
C GLY A 203 5.31 -32.38 -16.21
N VAL A 204 4.73 -31.47 -15.42
CA VAL A 204 5.29 -31.10 -14.11
C VAL A 204 5.06 -32.17 -13.06
N ALA A 205 3.85 -32.75 -13.04
CA ALA A 205 3.50 -33.85 -12.15
C ALA A 205 4.41 -35.08 -12.36
N SER A 206 4.82 -35.34 -13.61
CA SER A 206 5.75 -36.41 -13.98
C SER A 206 7.24 -36.01 -13.84
N GLY A 207 7.54 -34.75 -13.49
CA GLY A 207 8.90 -34.24 -13.35
C GLY A 207 9.63 -33.97 -14.67
N ARG A 208 8.93 -33.96 -15.80
CA ARG A 208 9.49 -33.68 -17.14
C ARG A 208 9.62 -32.19 -17.43
N LEU A 209 8.76 -31.37 -16.85
CA LEU A 209 8.78 -29.91 -17.03
C LEU A 209 9.39 -29.22 -15.81
N ASP A 210 10.05 -28.09 -16.08
CA ASP A 210 10.61 -27.24 -15.05
C ASP A 210 9.52 -26.62 -14.17
N VAL A 211 9.69 -26.74 -12.86
CA VAL A 211 8.67 -26.35 -11.88
C VAL A 211 8.57 -24.83 -11.77
N TYR A 212 9.70 -24.12 -11.93
CA TYR A 212 9.72 -22.66 -11.91
C TYR A 212 8.99 -22.07 -13.11
N GLN A 213 9.28 -22.53 -14.32
CA GLN A 213 8.58 -22.08 -15.52
C GLN A 213 7.08 -22.40 -15.48
N PHE A 214 6.72 -23.55 -14.91
CA PHE A 214 5.30 -23.87 -14.71
C PHE A 214 4.63 -22.93 -13.71
N ALA A 215 5.21 -22.73 -12.52
CA ALA A 215 4.63 -21.84 -11.52
C ALA A 215 4.47 -20.41 -12.07
N LYS A 216 5.46 -19.92 -12.83
CA LYS A 216 5.37 -18.66 -13.57
C LYS A 216 4.26 -18.65 -14.61
N THR A 217 4.11 -19.71 -15.39
CA THR A 217 3.00 -19.84 -16.35
C THR A 217 1.65 -19.80 -15.64
N VAL A 218 1.52 -20.42 -14.46
CA VAL A 218 0.29 -20.36 -13.65
C VAL A 218 0.06 -18.96 -13.08
N GLU A 219 1.13 -18.24 -12.71
CA GLU A 219 1.06 -16.83 -12.33
C GLU A 219 0.51 -15.98 -13.49
N ASP A 220 1.05 -16.12 -14.69
CA ASP A 220 0.61 -15.38 -15.88
C ASP A 220 -0.84 -15.75 -16.27
N LEU A 221 -1.19 -17.03 -16.24
CA LEU A 221 -2.54 -17.53 -16.54
C LEU A 221 -3.59 -17.00 -15.56
N SER A 222 -3.19 -16.63 -14.35
CA SER A 222 -4.13 -16.07 -13.39
C SER A 222 -4.72 -14.73 -13.79
N HIS A 223 -4.08 -14.04 -14.72
CA HIS A 223 -4.56 -12.79 -15.30
C HIS A 223 -5.29 -13.02 -16.64
N SER A 224 -5.38 -14.27 -17.11
CA SER A 224 -6.00 -14.60 -18.39
C SER A 224 -7.52 -14.79 -18.26
N THR A 225 -8.28 -13.82 -18.79
CA THR A 225 -9.74 -13.92 -18.90
C THR A 225 -10.18 -15.10 -19.77
N ASP A 226 -9.46 -15.37 -20.86
CA ASP A 226 -9.78 -16.44 -21.80
C ASP A 226 -9.64 -17.83 -21.17
N PHE A 227 -8.62 -18.01 -20.33
CA PHE A 227 -8.40 -19.25 -19.58
C PHE A 227 -9.59 -19.53 -18.65
N TYR A 228 -10.01 -18.54 -17.85
CA TYR A 228 -11.14 -18.71 -16.94
C TYR A 228 -12.49 -18.78 -17.66
N ALA A 229 -12.67 -18.09 -18.78
CA ALA A 229 -13.87 -18.21 -19.61
C ALA A 229 -14.04 -19.65 -20.12
N LYS A 230 -12.96 -20.27 -20.60
CA LYS A 230 -12.97 -21.69 -21.01
C LYS A 230 -13.23 -22.64 -19.86
N LEU A 231 -12.68 -22.37 -18.67
CA LEU A 231 -12.98 -23.18 -17.48
C LEU A 231 -14.45 -23.06 -17.07
N LYS A 232 -14.99 -21.83 -17.01
CA LYS A 232 -16.39 -21.55 -16.65
C LYS A 232 -17.38 -22.17 -17.64
N ALA A 233 -17.05 -22.19 -18.93
CA ALA A 233 -17.90 -22.79 -19.96
C ALA A 233 -18.01 -24.33 -19.85
N ASN A 234 -16.99 -25.01 -19.29
CA ASN A 234 -16.89 -26.48 -19.32
C ASN A 234 -16.98 -27.16 -17.94
N LEU A 235 -16.96 -26.39 -16.85
CA LEU A 235 -16.94 -26.91 -15.47
C LEU A 235 -18.07 -26.35 -14.63
N THR A 236 -18.54 -27.15 -13.66
CA THR A 236 -19.49 -26.67 -12.65
C THR A 236 -18.83 -25.67 -11.71
N SER A 237 -19.61 -24.76 -11.12
CA SER A 237 -19.12 -23.73 -10.20
C SER A 237 -18.26 -24.29 -9.06
N THR A 238 -18.66 -25.44 -8.49
CA THR A 238 -17.89 -26.13 -7.43
C THR A 238 -16.54 -26.64 -7.93
N LYS A 239 -16.47 -27.20 -9.15
CA LYS A 239 -15.20 -27.69 -9.72
C LYS A 239 -14.30 -26.55 -10.15
N LEU A 240 -14.87 -25.49 -10.73
CA LEU A 240 -14.15 -24.27 -11.07
C LEU A 240 -13.50 -23.66 -9.83
N TRP A 241 -14.27 -23.47 -8.76
CA TRP A 241 -13.74 -22.94 -7.50
C TRP A 241 -12.60 -23.80 -6.95
N ARG A 242 -12.73 -25.12 -6.99
CA ARG A 242 -11.65 -26.03 -6.57
C ARG A 242 -10.41 -25.86 -7.45
N ILE A 243 -10.54 -25.77 -8.77
CA ILE A 243 -9.38 -25.55 -9.65
C ILE A 243 -8.69 -24.22 -9.35
N VAL A 244 -9.45 -23.12 -9.26
CA VAL A 244 -8.92 -21.78 -8.94
C VAL A 244 -8.14 -21.83 -7.62
N HIS A 245 -8.72 -22.47 -6.61
CA HIS A 245 -8.10 -22.64 -5.31
C HIS A 245 -6.77 -23.40 -5.43
N GLU A 246 -6.74 -24.56 -6.09
CA GLU A 246 -5.51 -25.36 -6.29
C GLU A 246 -4.44 -24.63 -7.12
N LEU A 247 -4.82 -23.88 -8.15
CA LEU A 247 -3.91 -22.99 -8.90
C LEU A 247 -3.31 -21.92 -7.97
N GLY A 248 -4.09 -21.40 -7.02
CA GLY A 248 -3.60 -20.53 -5.96
C GLY A 248 -2.46 -21.16 -5.15
N PHE A 249 -2.52 -22.46 -4.83
CA PHE A 249 -1.42 -23.14 -4.11
C PHE A 249 -0.15 -23.25 -4.95
N ILE A 250 -0.27 -23.43 -6.26
CA ILE A 250 0.87 -23.52 -7.17
C ILE A 250 1.64 -22.18 -7.21
N ARG A 251 0.90 -21.07 -7.11
CA ARG A 251 1.43 -19.70 -7.17
C ARG A 251 1.99 -19.19 -5.86
N ARG A 252 1.69 -19.84 -4.73
CA ARG A 252 2.15 -19.44 -3.38
C ARG A 252 3.62 -19.04 -3.30
N PRO A 253 4.60 -19.83 -3.76
CA PRO A 253 6.01 -19.43 -3.69
C PRO A 253 6.35 -18.22 -4.58
N MET A 254 5.61 -17.97 -5.66
CA MET A 254 5.78 -16.77 -6.50
C MET A 254 5.33 -15.51 -5.75
N GLN A 255 4.15 -15.59 -5.12
CA GLN A 255 3.57 -14.50 -4.32
C GLN A 255 4.36 -14.28 -3.02
N GLY A 256 4.72 -15.36 -2.33
CA GLY A 256 5.54 -15.30 -1.11
C GLY A 256 6.91 -14.67 -1.35
N ALA A 257 7.50 -14.82 -2.54
CA ALA A 257 8.73 -14.10 -2.90
C ALA A 257 8.53 -12.57 -2.94
N VAL A 258 7.37 -12.10 -3.41
CA VAL A 258 7.05 -10.66 -3.43
C VAL A 258 6.91 -10.15 -1.99
N ASP A 259 6.18 -10.88 -1.14
CA ASP A 259 6.00 -10.53 0.27
C ASP A 259 7.35 -10.46 1.00
N LEU A 260 8.21 -11.48 0.83
CA LEU A 260 9.55 -11.54 1.40
C LEU A 260 10.45 -10.38 0.92
N PHE A 261 10.36 -10.01 -0.36
CA PHE A 261 11.08 -8.89 -0.93
C PHE A 261 10.69 -7.56 -0.29
N LEU A 262 9.37 -7.31 -0.15
CA LEU A 262 8.86 -6.06 0.44
C LEU A 262 9.28 -5.89 1.90
N VAL A 263 9.25 -6.97 2.68
CA VAL A 263 9.66 -6.95 4.09
C VAL A 263 11.15 -6.59 4.21
N ALA A 264 12.00 -7.19 3.37
CA ALA A 264 13.43 -6.92 3.39
C ALA A 264 13.77 -5.47 3.00
N GLN A 265 12.99 -4.86 2.11
CA GLN A 265 13.16 -3.44 1.75
C GLN A 265 12.77 -2.49 2.90
N ARG A 266 11.74 -2.83 3.67
CA ARG A 266 11.19 -1.93 4.70
C ARG A 266 11.86 -2.09 6.06
N CYS A 267 12.23 -3.31 6.44
CA CYS A 267 12.73 -3.58 7.79
C CYS A 267 14.27 -3.56 7.83
N SER A 268 14.85 -2.51 8.42
CA SER A 268 16.29 -2.31 8.58
C SER A 268 17.04 -3.47 9.26
N GLY A 269 16.38 -4.18 10.19
CA GLY A 269 16.95 -5.34 10.88
C GLY A 269 17.29 -6.51 9.94
N PHE A 270 16.71 -6.55 8.73
CA PHE A 270 17.00 -7.56 7.72
C PHE A 270 18.38 -7.39 7.07
N ARG A 271 19.12 -6.32 7.38
CA ARG A 271 20.54 -6.18 7.00
C ARG A 271 21.45 -7.24 7.65
N ASN A 272 20.99 -7.87 8.73
CA ASN A 272 21.71 -8.93 9.41
C ASN A 272 20.73 -10.00 9.89
N ILE A 273 20.60 -11.07 9.11
CA ILE A 273 19.62 -12.13 9.36
C ILE A 273 20.31 -13.33 10.00
N LYS A 274 19.79 -13.75 11.13
CA LYS A 274 20.14 -15.04 11.76
C LYS A 274 18.94 -15.95 11.75
N ILE A 275 19.17 -17.24 11.46
CA ILE A 275 18.10 -18.23 11.42
C ILE A 275 18.40 -19.33 12.42
N ILE A 276 17.48 -19.54 13.34
CA ILE A 276 17.52 -20.56 14.37
C ILE A 276 16.45 -21.60 14.08
N LEU A 277 16.89 -22.84 13.85
CA LEU A 277 16.03 -23.98 13.62
C LEU A 277 15.99 -24.84 14.88
N LEU A 278 14.81 -24.97 15.48
CA LEU A 278 14.62 -25.78 16.68
C LEU A 278 14.48 -27.24 16.28
N ASN A 279 15.36 -28.12 16.79
CA ASN A 279 15.14 -29.55 16.66
C ASN A 279 13.77 -29.93 17.24
N SER A 280 13.09 -30.90 16.63
CA SER A 280 11.81 -31.36 17.18
C SER A 280 12.04 -32.26 18.38
N LEU A 281 11.09 -32.28 19.31
CA LEU A 281 11.06 -33.27 20.37
C LEU A 281 10.32 -34.53 19.90
N PRO A 282 10.77 -35.75 20.29
CA PRO A 282 10.14 -36.98 19.85
C PRO A 282 8.74 -37.15 20.43
N ALA A 283 7.86 -37.77 19.65
CA ALA A 283 6.51 -38.11 20.09
C ALA A 283 6.55 -39.13 21.24
N ARG A 284 5.75 -38.92 22.29
CA ARG A 284 5.76 -39.76 23.51
C ARG A 284 4.43 -40.46 23.76
N LYS A 285 4.46 -41.53 24.55
CA LYS A 285 3.25 -42.21 25.03
C LYS A 285 2.79 -41.56 26.32
N VAL A 286 1.49 -41.30 26.43
CA VAL A 286 0.84 -40.80 27.63
C VAL A 286 -0.18 -41.84 28.08
N LYS A 287 -0.23 -42.10 29.38
CA LYS A 287 -1.21 -43.02 29.96
C LYS A 287 -2.61 -42.40 29.79
N ALA A 288 -3.61 -43.20 29.42
CA ALA A 288 -4.97 -42.70 29.33
C ALA A 288 -5.55 -42.51 30.73
N TRP A 289 -6.24 -41.38 30.94
CA TRP A 289 -7.00 -41.10 32.14
C TRP A 289 -8.25 -41.97 32.21
N GLN A 290 -8.66 -42.34 33.43
CA GLN A 290 -9.84 -43.17 33.64
C GLN A 290 -11.09 -42.28 33.58
N LEU A 291 -11.92 -42.48 32.55
CA LEU A 291 -13.20 -41.78 32.41
C LEU A 291 -14.18 -42.20 33.53
N PRO A 292 -14.89 -41.26 34.17
CA PRO A 292 -15.96 -41.57 35.12
C PRO A 292 -17.08 -42.39 34.46
N GLU A 293 -17.62 -43.38 35.19
CA GLU A 293 -18.62 -44.32 34.65
C GLU A 293 -19.91 -43.64 34.14
N ALA A 294 -20.23 -42.45 34.67
CA ALA A 294 -21.42 -41.67 34.31
C ALA A 294 -21.36 -41.01 32.91
N ASP A 295 -20.19 -40.92 32.28
CA ASP A 295 -19.96 -40.09 31.07
C ASP A 295 -19.94 -40.88 29.74
N THR A 296 -20.28 -42.18 29.75
CA THR A 296 -20.04 -43.07 28.61
C THR A 296 -21.29 -43.65 27.95
N SER A 297 -22.19 -42.78 27.49
CA SER A 297 -23.16 -43.13 26.42
C SER A 297 -22.47 -43.17 25.04
N LEU A 298 -21.40 -43.95 24.91
CA LEU A 298 -20.72 -44.17 23.63
C LEU A 298 -21.16 -45.51 23.03
N THR A 299 -21.49 -45.50 21.74
CA THR A 299 -21.72 -46.74 20.99
C THR A 299 -20.46 -47.62 21.00
N ALA A 300 -20.61 -48.93 20.84
CA ALA A 300 -19.48 -49.86 20.83
C ALA A 300 -18.42 -49.49 19.77
N GLN A 301 -18.86 -48.95 18.62
CA GLN A 301 -17.98 -48.48 17.55
C GLN A 301 -17.17 -47.24 17.95
N LEU A 302 -17.78 -46.28 18.63
CA LEU A 302 -17.08 -45.09 19.13
C LEU A 302 -16.12 -45.43 20.26
N LYS A 303 -16.47 -46.37 21.16
CA LYS A 303 -15.55 -46.88 22.20
C LYS A 303 -14.29 -47.47 21.58
N ALA A 304 -14.41 -48.30 20.53
CA ALA A 304 -13.25 -48.88 19.85
C ALA A 304 -12.35 -47.82 19.18
N ARG A 305 -12.96 -46.82 18.53
CA ARG A 305 -12.22 -45.68 17.94
C ARG A 305 -11.51 -44.86 19.00
N PHE A 306 -12.19 -44.56 20.12
CA PHE A 306 -11.62 -43.84 21.25
C PHE A 306 -10.37 -44.53 21.80
N TYR A 307 -10.44 -45.83 22.10
CA TYR A 307 -9.26 -46.56 22.60
C TYR A 307 -8.11 -46.59 21.59
N THR A 308 -8.43 -46.54 20.29
CA THR A 308 -7.42 -46.48 19.22
C THR A 308 -6.73 -45.11 19.20
N GLU A 309 -7.50 -44.02 19.24
CA GLU A 309 -6.96 -42.65 19.27
C GLU A 309 -6.20 -42.36 20.56
N ALA A 310 -6.73 -42.77 21.72
CA ALA A 310 -6.10 -42.57 23.02
C ALA A 310 -4.71 -43.24 23.12
N LYS A 311 -4.51 -44.39 22.46
CA LYS A 311 -3.24 -45.13 22.42
C LYS A 311 -2.17 -44.52 21.51
N LYS A 312 -2.54 -43.57 20.63
CA LYS A 312 -1.57 -42.93 19.73
C LYS A 312 -0.54 -42.13 20.52
N LYS A 313 0.69 -42.08 20.00
CA LYS A 313 1.72 -41.19 20.53
C LYS A 313 1.27 -39.74 20.41
N LYS A 314 1.59 -38.95 21.44
CA LYS A 314 1.29 -37.53 21.56
C LYS A 314 2.46 -36.73 20.98
N ASN A 315 2.14 -35.78 20.12
CA ASN A 315 3.09 -34.94 19.42
C ASN A 315 3.06 -33.54 20.04
N ILE A 316 4.21 -32.91 20.11
CA ILE A 316 4.29 -31.49 20.38
C ILE A 316 4.15 -30.78 19.05
N HIS A 317 3.16 -29.89 18.98
CA HIS A 317 2.89 -29.11 17.77
C HIS A 317 3.94 -27.99 17.63
N ALA A 318 4.21 -27.56 16.40
CA ALA A 318 5.25 -26.57 16.10
C ALA A 318 5.03 -25.26 16.87
N GLU A 319 3.78 -24.83 16.98
CA GLU A 319 3.35 -23.64 17.73
C GLU A 319 3.74 -23.75 19.21
N MET A 320 3.50 -24.92 19.81
CA MET A 320 3.82 -25.16 21.22
C MET A 320 5.32 -25.24 21.46
N MET A 321 6.08 -25.88 20.56
CA MET A 321 7.54 -25.90 20.69
C MET A 321 8.14 -24.50 20.57
N LEU A 322 7.66 -23.71 19.61
CA LEU A 322 8.16 -22.36 19.39
C LEU A 322 7.80 -21.43 20.55
N MET A 323 6.55 -21.44 20.99
CA MET A 323 6.09 -20.67 22.16
C MET A 323 6.93 -21.02 23.40
N MET A 324 7.10 -22.30 23.71
CA MET A 324 7.87 -22.72 24.89
C MET A 324 9.36 -22.35 24.80
N TYR A 325 9.95 -22.38 23.62
CA TYR A 325 11.30 -21.87 23.41
C TYR A 325 11.41 -20.37 23.71
N LEU A 326 10.48 -19.57 23.17
CA LEU A 326 10.47 -18.11 23.34
C LEU A 326 10.23 -17.71 24.80
N LEU A 327 9.30 -18.38 25.49
CA LEU A 327 9.06 -18.20 26.93
C LEU A 327 10.25 -18.59 27.81
N GLY A 328 11.17 -19.42 27.29
CA GLY A 328 12.41 -19.80 27.96
C GLY A 328 13.59 -18.85 27.69
N LEU A 329 13.45 -17.85 26.80
CA LEU A 329 14.53 -16.92 26.50
C LEU A 329 14.69 -15.89 27.62
N ARG A 330 15.86 -15.91 28.28
CA ARG A 330 16.17 -15.05 29.45
C ARG A 330 17.00 -13.82 29.12
N THR A 331 16.83 -13.25 27.94
CA THR A 331 17.65 -12.12 27.50
C THR A 331 16.80 -10.85 27.49
N PRO A 332 16.95 -9.93 28.48
CA PRO A 332 16.14 -8.71 28.59
C PRO A 332 16.26 -7.76 27.40
N ARG A 333 17.22 -7.99 26.50
CA ARG A 333 17.52 -7.18 25.32
C ARG A 333 16.83 -7.66 24.05
N LEU A 334 16.16 -8.83 24.07
CA LEU A 334 15.53 -9.39 22.88
C LEU A 334 14.06 -8.95 22.82
N VAL A 335 13.71 -8.21 21.77
CA VAL A 335 12.32 -7.85 21.48
C VAL A 335 11.73 -8.94 20.59
N VAL A 336 10.92 -9.82 21.20
CA VAL A 336 10.18 -10.84 20.46
C VAL A 336 8.96 -10.17 19.84
N PHE A 337 8.82 -10.25 18.53
CA PHE A 337 7.62 -9.77 17.84
C PHE A 337 6.43 -10.63 18.29
N PRO A 338 5.31 -10.05 18.76
CA PRO A 338 4.23 -10.77 19.46
C PRO A 338 3.31 -11.55 18.51
N TYR A 339 3.89 -12.30 17.58
CA TYR A 339 3.18 -13.05 16.55
C TYR A 339 3.91 -14.35 16.18
N LEU A 340 3.17 -15.45 16.07
CA LEU A 340 3.67 -16.71 15.52
C LEU A 340 3.08 -16.94 14.13
N GLY A 341 3.96 -16.95 13.11
CA GLY A 341 3.61 -17.45 11.79
C GLY A 341 3.38 -18.95 11.83
N ILE A 342 2.34 -19.42 11.16
CA ILE A 342 1.92 -20.81 11.24
C ILE A 342 1.53 -21.37 9.87
N SER A 343 2.17 -22.49 9.48
CA SER A 343 1.96 -23.15 8.18
C SER A 343 0.51 -23.62 7.96
N LYS A 344 -0.22 -23.82 9.05
CA LYS A 344 -1.65 -24.12 9.13
C LYS A 344 -2.23 -23.26 10.26
N LYS A 345 -3.50 -22.85 10.19
CA LYS A 345 -4.20 -22.24 11.33
C LYS A 345 -3.99 -23.10 12.60
N THR A 346 -4.04 -22.50 13.77
CA THR A 346 -3.83 -23.24 15.02
C THR A 346 -4.94 -24.26 15.23
N CYS A 347 -4.60 -25.41 15.84
CA CYS A 347 -5.61 -26.33 16.33
C CYS A 347 -6.31 -25.79 17.58
N LEU A 348 -7.47 -26.37 17.94
CA LEU A 348 -8.25 -25.92 19.09
C LEU A 348 -7.40 -25.83 20.37
N LEU A 349 -6.63 -26.89 20.65
CA LEU A 349 -5.79 -26.97 21.86
C LEU A 349 -4.66 -25.93 21.84
N CYS A 350 -3.93 -25.80 20.72
CA CYS A 350 -2.90 -24.78 20.57
C CYS A 350 -3.46 -23.36 20.73
N GLY A 351 -4.63 -23.10 20.15
CA GLY A 351 -5.29 -21.80 20.21
C GLY A 351 -5.68 -21.40 21.64
N HIS A 352 -6.24 -22.32 22.44
CA HIS A 352 -6.57 -22.03 23.83
C HIS A 352 -5.33 -21.77 24.68
N VAL A 353 -4.26 -22.57 24.51
CA VAL A 353 -3.01 -22.32 25.24
C VAL A 353 -2.43 -20.95 24.85
N LEU A 354 -2.38 -20.60 23.57
CA LEU A 354 -1.89 -19.30 23.12
C LEU A 354 -2.76 -18.14 23.65
N LYS A 355 -4.09 -18.29 23.64
CA LYS A 355 -5.04 -17.30 24.17
C LYS A 355 -4.78 -17.02 25.65
N GLU A 356 -4.60 -18.07 26.46
CA GLU A 356 -4.34 -17.94 27.90
C GLU A 356 -2.94 -17.39 28.22
N ILE A 357 -1.94 -17.70 27.41
CA ILE A 357 -0.60 -17.11 27.54
C ILE A 357 -0.62 -15.61 27.20
N GLY A 358 -1.42 -15.21 26.20
CA GLY A 358 -1.68 -13.81 25.85
C GLY A 358 -0.48 -13.02 25.30
N GLN A 359 0.63 -13.68 24.96
CA GLN A 359 1.85 -13.03 24.45
C GLN A 359 1.99 -13.09 22.92
N PHE A 360 1.26 -13.98 22.25
CA PHE A 360 1.45 -14.26 20.84
C PHE A 360 0.13 -14.35 20.10
N GLU A 361 0.01 -13.53 19.06
CA GLU A 361 -1.06 -13.63 18.08
C GLU A 361 -0.74 -14.64 16.99
N THR A 362 -1.78 -15.08 16.27
CA THR A 362 -1.66 -15.94 15.08
C THR A 362 -2.75 -15.57 14.08
N ARG A 363 -2.58 -15.96 12.80
CA ARG A 363 -3.59 -15.72 11.75
C ARG A 363 -4.97 -16.37 11.98
N GLY A 364 -5.10 -17.21 13.00
CA GLY A 364 -6.38 -17.76 13.42
C GLY A 364 -6.32 -19.22 13.81
N ASN A 365 -7.51 -19.72 14.12
CA ASN A 365 -7.77 -21.07 14.61
C ASN A 365 -8.71 -21.81 13.65
N HIS A 366 -8.56 -23.12 13.50
CA HIS A 366 -9.46 -23.93 12.67
C HIS A 366 -10.41 -24.83 13.47
N GLY A 367 -10.43 -24.74 14.80
CA GLY A 367 -11.35 -25.44 15.69
C GLY A 367 -11.25 -26.96 15.73
N LYS A 368 -10.23 -27.61 15.12
CA LYS A 368 -10.12 -29.08 15.17
C LYS A 368 -9.38 -29.50 16.41
N CYS A 369 -9.98 -30.46 17.12
CA CYS A 369 -9.38 -31.11 18.27
C CYS A 369 -8.52 -32.31 17.81
N TYR A 370 -7.23 -32.29 18.14
CA TYR A 370 -6.30 -33.39 17.85
C TYR A 370 -5.89 -34.11 19.12
N SER A 371 -6.17 -35.40 19.19
CA SER A 371 -5.79 -36.28 20.29
C SER A 371 -4.28 -36.53 20.39
N GLN A 372 -3.53 -36.26 19.32
CA GLN A 372 -2.07 -36.41 19.24
C GLN A 372 -1.37 -35.09 19.57
N TRP A 373 -1.75 -34.46 20.69
CA TRP A 373 -1.24 -33.17 21.14
C TRP A 373 -0.63 -33.31 22.55
N THR A 374 0.43 -32.57 22.84
CA THR A 374 1.01 -32.40 24.18
C THR A 374 1.99 -31.21 24.19
N LEU A 375 2.48 -30.82 25.38
CA LEU A 375 3.52 -29.81 25.60
C LEU A 375 4.88 -30.44 25.92
N PRO A 376 5.99 -29.70 25.83
CA PRO A 376 7.25 -30.06 26.49
C PRO A 376 7.08 -30.44 27.98
N LEU A 377 7.89 -31.39 28.47
CA LEU A 377 7.77 -31.90 29.85
C LEU A 377 8.29 -30.90 30.89
N THR A 378 9.37 -30.21 30.56
CA THR A 378 10.03 -29.26 31.47
C THR A 378 10.37 -27.98 30.72
N LEU A 379 10.25 -26.84 31.42
CA LEU A 379 10.72 -25.54 30.94
C LEU A 379 11.32 -24.78 32.10
N TRP A 380 12.48 -24.17 31.88
CA TRP A 380 13.07 -23.22 32.80
C TRP A 380 12.62 -21.81 32.42
N THR A 381 11.83 -21.15 33.26
CA THR A 381 11.27 -19.82 32.97
C THR A 381 11.07 -19.00 34.25
N GLU A 382 10.53 -17.80 34.11
CA GLU A 382 10.22 -16.89 35.21
C GLU A 382 8.97 -17.34 35.98
N PRO A 383 8.83 -17.01 37.28
CA PRO A 383 7.68 -17.39 38.09
C PRO A 383 6.32 -17.02 37.47
N GLU A 384 6.17 -15.80 36.95
CA GLU A 384 4.93 -15.33 36.32
C GLU A 384 4.55 -16.18 35.08
N THR A 385 5.55 -16.60 34.29
CA THR A 385 5.32 -17.43 33.11
C THR A 385 4.94 -18.86 33.51
N THR A 386 5.51 -19.36 34.60
CA THR A 386 5.16 -20.66 35.21
C THR A 386 3.69 -20.68 35.61
N GLU A 387 3.22 -19.63 36.30
CA GLU A 387 1.81 -19.48 36.71
C GLU A 387 0.87 -19.40 35.51
N LYS A 388 1.23 -18.62 34.47
CA LYS A 388 0.46 -18.54 33.21
C LYS A 388 0.36 -19.88 32.50
N LEU A 389 1.45 -20.66 32.46
CA LEU A 389 1.44 -22.01 31.88
C LEU A 389 0.54 -22.96 32.67
N ASP A 390 0.58 -22.91 34.00
CA ASP A 390 -0.31 -23.71 34.86
C ASP A 390 -1.79 -23.35 34.66
N MET A 391 -2.11 -22.06 34.60
CA MET A 391 -3.47 -21.62 34.29
C MET A 391 -3.91 -22.06 32.89
N ALA A 392 -3.05 -21.93 31.89
CA ALA A 392 -3.37 -22.30 30.51
C ALA A 392 -3.70 -23.79 30.36
N VAL A 393 -2.93 -24.68 31.02
CA VAL A 393 -3.21 -26.13 30.97
C VAL A 393 -4.44 -26.51 31.77
N GLN A 394 -4.73 -25.85 32.90
CA GLN A 394 -5.93 -26.08 33.69
C GLN A 394 -7.19 -25.64 32.92
N ARG A 395 -7.18 -24.44 32.35
CA ARG A 395 -8.29 -23.93 31.53
C ARG A 395 -8.52 -24.79 30.29
N LEU A 396 -7.46 -25.23 29.61
CA LEU A 396 -7.60 -26.17 28.49
C LEU A 396 -8.28 -27.48 28.91
N ARG A 397 -7.96 -28.03 30.09
CA ARG A 397 -8.65 -29.20 30.63
C ARG A 397 -10.13 -28.91 30.85
N ASP A 398 -10.46 -27.78 31.47
CA ASP A 398 -11.84 -27.43 31.82
C ASP A 398 -12.71 -27.23 30.57
N ILE A 399 -12.19 -26.52 29.57
CA ILE A 399 -12.83 -26.37 28.25
C ILE A 399 -13.05 -27.75 27.60
N LEU A 400 -12.06 -28.64 27.63
CA LEU A 400 -12.22 -29.98 27.08
C LEU A 400 -13.25 -30.82 27.84
N ARG A 401 -13.46 -30.60 29.14
CA ARG A 401 -14.53 -31.27 29.90
C ARG A 401 -15.89 -30.79 29.42
N GLU A 402 -16.09 -29.48 29.32
CA GLU A 402 -17.32 -28.87 28.80
C GLU A 402 -17.65 -29.40 27.38
N GLU A 403 -16.66 -29.39 26.50
CA GLU A 403 -16.75 -29.88 25.12
C GLU A 403 -17.02 -31.38 24.97
N THR A 404 -16.81 -32.15 26.05
CA THR A 404 -17.17 -33.57 26.11
C THR A 404 -18.56 -33.81 26.67
N THR A 405 -19.10 -32.91 27.48
CA THR A 405 -20.45 -33.01 28.08
C THR A 405 -21.55 -32.51 27.14
N GLU A 406 -21.27 -31.50 26.31
CA GLU A 406 -22.27 -30.95 25.40
C GLU A 406 -22.57 -31.87 24.19
N GLU A 407 -23.85 -31.96 23.81
CA GLU A 407 -24.24 -32.56 22.53
C GLU A 407 -23.94 -31.59 21.38
N VAL A 408 -22.76 -31.74 20.77
CA VAL A 408 -22.34 -30.85 19.69
C VAL A 408 -23.06 -31.22 18.38
N PRO A 409 -23.82 -30.30 17.75
CA PRO A 409 -24.43 -30.53 16.44
C PRO A 409 -23.37 -30.76 15.36
N HIS A 410 -23.76 -31.42 14.27
CA HIS A 410 -22.81 -31.73 13.19
C HIS A 410 -22.22 -30.47 12.57
N MET A 411 -20.89 -30.36 12.57
CA MET A 411 -20.15 -29.25 11.96
C MET A 411 -19.27 -29.74 10.81
N ASP A 412 -19.33 -29.02 9.70
CA ASP A 412 -18.42 -29.23 8.57
C ASP A 412 -16.97 -28.89 8.95
N ALA A 413 -16.03 -29.72 8.51
CA ALA A 413 -14.63 -29.53 8.82
C ALA A 413 -14.08 -28.23 8.18
N GLU A 414 -13.54 -27.34 9.01
CA GLU A 414 -12.88 -26.14 8.52
C GLU A 414 -11.55 -26.48 7.85
N LYS A 415 -11.16 -25.70 6.85
CA LYS A 415 -9.86 -25.85 6.18
C LYS A 415 -8.73 -25.36 7.09
N GLU A 416 -7.79 -26.25 7.39
CA GLU A 416 -6.58 -25.97 8.19
C GLU A 416 -5.59 -25.04 7.48
N SER A 417 -5.55 -25.10 6.15
CA SER A 417 -4.67 -24.28 5.31
C SER A 417 -5.52 -23.36 4.46
N VAL A 418 -5.66 -22.12 4.89
CA VAL A 418 -6.11 -21.03 4.01
C VAL A 418 -4.85 -20.47 3.33
N ILE A 419 -4.94 -20.03 2.08
CA ILE A 419 -3.86 -19.21 1.50
C ILE A 419 -3.76 -18.03 2.46
N ALA A 420 -2.63 -17.80 3.16
CA ALA A 420 -2.48 -16.51 3.85
C ALA A 420 -2.86 -15.47 2.81
N ALA A 421 -3.75 -14.51 3.12
CA ALA A 421 -4.17 -13.56 2.10
C ALA A 421 -2.88 -13.05 1.45
N PRO A 422 -2.75 -13.06 0.10
CA PRO A 422 -1.71 -12.22 -0.49
C PRO A 422 -1.78 -10.93 0.30
N ILE A 423 -0.65 -10.42 0.82
CA ILE A 423 -0.65 -8.99 1.15
C ILE A 423 -1.20 -8.41 -0.14
N PRO A 424 -2.41 -7.84 -0.14
CA PRO A 424 -3.00 -7.40 -1.39
C PRO A 424 -1.89 -6.58 -2.03
N PRO A 425 -1.54 -6.78 -3.32
CA PRO A 425 -0.76 -5.73 -3.98
C PRO A 425 -1.46 -4.45 -3.55
N ILE A 426 -0.74 -3.58 -2.85
CA ILE A 426 -1.33 -2.54 -2.03
C ILE A 426 -2.19 -1.67 -2.98
N TYR A 427 -3.46 -2.04 -3.09
CA TYR A 427 -4.54 -1.30 -3.72
C TYR A 427 -5.42 -0.71 -2.61
N ARG A 428 -5.08 -0.98 -1.34
CA ARG A 428 -5.32 -0.03 -0.25
C ARG A 428 -4.25 1.02 -0.33
N LYS A 429 -4.57 2.23 -0.81
CA LYS A 429 -3.83 3.38 -0.33
C LYS A 429 -3.85 3.32 1.21
N VAL A 430 -2.68 3.23 1.83
CA VAL A 430 -2.51 3.43 3.27
C VAL A 430 -3.31 4.66 3.62
N THR A 431 -4.41 4.54 4.36
CA THR A 431 -5.31 5.67 4.62
C THR A 431 -4.75 6.47 5.78
N THR A 432 -3.79 7.35 5.49
CA THR A 432 -3.38 8.43 6.39
C THR A 432 -4.28 9.65 6.16
N ILE A 433 -4.14 10.66 7.02
CA ILE A 433 -4.79 11.98 6.93
C ILE A 433 -4.58 12.71 5.58
N PHE A 434 -3.69 12.22 4.73
CA PHE A 434 -3.41 12.75 3.39
C PHE A 434 -3.77 11.76 2.25
N ASN A 435 -4.15 10.51 2.58
CA ASN A 435 -4.14 9.40 1.63
C ASN A 435 -5.50 8.71 1.43
N ALA A 436 -6.58 9.48 1.30
CA ALA A 436 -7.57 9.03 0.31
C ALA A 436 -6.90 8.92 -1.09
N VAL A 437 -5.76 9.61 -1.34
CA VAL A 437 -4.90 9.45 -2.52
C VAL A 437 -3.37 9.70 -2.30
N VAL A 438 -2.61 8.62 -1.98
CA VAL A 438 -1.14 8.38 -2.16
C VAL A 438 -0.11 8.99 -1.18
N GLU A 439 0.82 8.11 -0.79
CA GLU A 439 2.08 8.20 -0.03
C GLU A 439 2.78 9.57 0.06
N ASP A 440 3.09 9.93 1.31
CA ASP A 440 3.98 11.00 1.80
C ASP A 440 3.89 12.38 1.11
N PRO A 441 3.31 13.40 1.78
CA PRO A 441 3.35 14.78 1.34
C PRO A 441 4.79 15.28 1.17
N ARG A 442 5.28 15.37 -0.07
CA ARG A 442 6.42 16.26 -0.36
C ARG A 442 5.97 17.72 -0.22
N LEU A 443 5.86 18.17 1.03
CA LEU A 443 5.69 19.57 1.45
C LEU A 443 6.52 20.56 0.57
N PRO A 444 7.77 20.24 0.17
CA PRO A 444 8.62 21.10 -0.65
C PRO A 444 8.18 21.21 -2.11
N GLY A 445 7.63 20.15 -2.71
CA GLY A 445 7.06 20.24 -4.06
C GLY A 445 5.82 21.13 -4.14
N ARG A 446 4.99 21.07 -3.10
CA ARG A 446 3.81 21.94 -2.90
C ARG A 446 4.19 23.41 -2.75
N GLU A 447 5.24 23.67 -1.98
CA GLU A 447 5.83 25.01 -1.84
C GLU A 447 6.45 25.49 -3.16
N ALA A 448 7.05 24.59 -3.91
CA ALA A 448 7.79 24.95 -5.09
C ALA A 448 6.93 25.44 -6.26
N GLU A 449 5.79 24.79 -6.48
CA GLU A 449 4.81 25.22 -7.48
C GLU A 449 4.14 26.55 -7.10
N TRP A 450 3.73 26.71 -5.83
CA TRP A 450 3.08 27.94 -5.34
C TRP A 450 4.03 29.15 -5.31
N ILE A 451 5.32 28.97 -5.01
CA ILE A 451 6.30 30.08 -4.97
C ILE A 451 6.73 30.53 -6.37
N SER A 452 6.64 29.63 -7.34
CA SER A 452 6.93 29.93 -8.76
C SER A 452 5.82 30.78 -9.41
N ALA A 453 4.57 30.64 -8.91
CA ALA A 453 3.38 31.38 -9.35
C ALA A 453 3.40 32.89 -9.06
N PHE A 454 3.82 33.27 -7.85
CA PHE A 454 3.77 34.63 -7.32
C PHE A 454 4.56 35.67 -8.14
N ARG A 455 5.38 35.21 -9.09
CA ARG A 455 6.29 36.06 -9.87
C ARG A 455 5.77 36.49 -11.24
N ARG A 456 4.69 35.91 -11.77
CA ARG A 456 4.11 36.40 -13.04
C ARG A 456 3.21 37.63 -12.87
N SER A 457 2.65 37.84 -11.69
CA SER A 457 1.80 39.02 -11.40
C SER A 457 2.57 40.29 -11.00
N GLY A 458 3.90 40.21 -10.79
CA GLY A 458 4.72 41.35 -10.38
C GLY A 458 5.19 42.28 -11.51
N SER A 459 5.03 41.88 -12.77
CA SER A 459 5.45 42.68 -13.93
C SER A 459 4.33 43.51 -14.59
N GLU A 460 3.10 43.47 -14.08
CA GLU A 460 1.99 44.28 -14.60
C GLU A 460 1.61 45.42 -13.64
N ILE A 461 2.58 46.24 -13.24
CA ILE A 461 2.30 47.63 -12.81
C ILE A 461 3.38 48.51 -13.44
N GLY A 462 3.11 48.97 -14.67
CA GLY A 462 4.04 49.83 -15.40
C GLY A 462 3.56 50.25 -16.78
N THR A 463 2.46 51.02 -16.84
CA THR A 463 2.13 52.01 -17.89
C THR A 463 1.91 51.53 -19.35
N ALA A 464 0.69 51.71 -19.84
CA ALA A 464 0.38 51.96 -21.27
C ALA A 464 -0.04 53.44 -21.44
N PRO A 465 -0.17 54.05 -22.64
CA PRO A 465 -0.05 53.49 -24.01
C PRO A 465 0.72 54.39 -25.02
N THR A 466 1.04 53.88 -26.22
CA THR A 466 0.77 54.57 -27.51
C THR A 466 1.00 53.68 -28.74
N GLU A 467 0.35 54.08 -29.83
CA GLU A 467 -0.05 53.33 -31.02
C GLU A 467 1.03 53.08 -32.09
N ASN A 468 0.68 52.16 -33.01
CA ASN A 468 1.06 52.04 -34.43
C ASN A 468 2.15 51.03 -34.85
N GLY A 469 1.74 50.07 -35.70
CA GLY A 469 2.59 49.43 -36.73
C GLY A 469 2.68 47.89 -36.73
N ARG A 470 1.79 47.21 -37.48
CA ARG A 470 1.99 45.83 -38.02
C ARG A 470 2.81 45.90 -39.34
N PRO A 471 3.18 44.78 -40.03
CA PRO A 471 3.72 43.44 -39.66
C PRO A 471 4.87 42.97 -40.65
N VAL A 472 5.12 41.64 -40.76
CA VAL A 472 5.73 40.82 -41.89
C VAL A 472 7.00 40.03 -41.48
N ILE A 473 6.94 38.71 -41.16
CA ILE A 473 6.99 37.46 -42.00
C ILE A 473 8.37 37.11 -42.60
N SER A 474 8.93 35.95 -42.22
CA SER A 474 9.34 34.83 -43.11
C SER A 474 9.83 33.65 -42.24
N ASP A 475 9.14 32.51 -42.21
CA ASP A 475 9.20 31.38 -43.17
C ASP A 475 10.56 30.66 -43.17
N LEU A 476 10.74 29.34 -43.23
CA LEU A 476 9.88 28.15 -43.30
C LEU A 476 10.81 26.91 -43.20
N ARG A 477 10.24 25.80 -42.67
CA ARG A 477 10.49 24.37 -43.02
C ARG A 477 11.81 23.73 -42.60
N HIS A 478 11.79 22.73 -41.71
CA HIS A 478 11.44 21.32 -41.96
C HIS A 478 12.22 20.70 -43.13
N ASP A 479 13.06 19.70 -42.81
CA ASP A 479 12.75 18.39 -43.35
C ASP A 479 13.25 17.22 -42.50
N LYS A 480 12.48 16.14 -42.60
CA LYS A 480 12.54 14.91 -41.82
C LYS A 480 13.57 13.91 -42.38
N ALA A 481 13.90 12.96 -41.51
CA ALA A 481 13.77 11.52 -41.70
C ALA A 481 15.06 10.69 -41.73
N GLY A 482 15.00 9.57 -41.00
CA GLY A 482 15.74 8.35 -41.32
C GLY A 482 16.57 7.80 -40.18
N ALA A 483 16.00 6.88 -39.40
CA ALA A 483 16.80 5.86 -38.71
C ALA A 483 16.89 4.63 -39.64
N PRO A 484 18.01 3.89 -39.65
CA PRO A 484 17.94 2.60 -38.96
C PRO A 484 19.24 2.10 -38.29
N ARG A 485 19.02 1.37 -37.18
CA ARG A 485 19.72 0.20 -36.60
C ARG A 485 21.21 -0.05 -36.89
N GLY A 486 21.94 -0.38 -35.82
CA GLY A 486 23.00 -1.39 -35.85
C GLY A 486 24.33 -0.95 -35.25
N ASP A 487 24.73 -1.68 -34.21
CA ASP A 487 26.11 -2.00 -33.83
C ASP A 487 26.92 -1.07 -32.90
N THR A 488 27.62 -1.81 -32.04
CA THR A 488 28.40 -1.45 -30.87
C THR A 488 29.73 -0.82 -31.28
N GLU A 489 29.90 0.50 -31.17
CA GLU A 489 31.23 1.13 -31.14
C GLU A 489 31.26 2.33 -30.19
N SER A 490 32.31 2.40 -29.38
CA SER A 490 32.60 3.44 -28.39
C SER A 490 32.53 4.85 -29.01
N PRO A 491 31.94 5.87 -28.34
CA PRO A 491 31.84 7.19 -28.94
C PRO A 491 33.19 7.90 -28.88
N LYS A 492 33.78 8.12 -30.06
CA LYS A 492 34.77 9.17 -30.31
C LYS A 492 34.15 10.53 -29.97
N ILE A 493 34.87 11.33 -29.19
CA ILE A 493 34.49 12.66 -28.71
C ILE A 493 34.24 13.59 -29.91
N ALA A 494 33.00 14.07 -30.06
CA ALA A 494 32.67 15.13 -30.99
C ALA A 494 33.05 16.47 -30.35
N ASN A 495 33.84 17.30 -31.04
CA ASN A 495 34.19 18.63 -30.55
C ASN A 495 32.93 19.51 -30.49
N PRO A 496 32.66 20.19 -29.36
CA PRO A 496 31.50 21.07 -29.22
C PRO A 496 31.60 22.26 -30.19
N THR A 497 30.49 22.58 -30.86
CA THR A 497 30.41 23.64 -31.89
C THR A 497 29.82 24.96 -31.39
N ALA A 498 29.35 25.00 -30.14
CA ALA A 498 28.76 26.18 -29.52
C ALA A 498 29.08 26.23 -28.03
N CYS A 499 29.11 27.45 -27.46
CA CYS A 499 29.31 27.65 -26.03
C CYS A 499 28.14 27.04 -25.24
N SER A 500 28.45 26.24 -24.21
CA SER A 500 27.44 25.59 -23.36
C SER A 500 26.52 26.60 -22.65
N PHE A 501 27.02 27.81 -22.37
CA PHE A 501 26.28 28.88 -21.70
C PHE A 501 25.51 29.79 -22.68
N CYS A 502 26.23 30.65 -23.42
CA CYS A 502 25.64 31.69 -24.26
C CYS A 502 25.12 31.18 -25.61
N LYS A 503 25.34 29.90 -25.93
CA LYS A 503 24.92 29.22 -27.17
C LYS A 503 25.46 29.84 -28.46
N VAL A 504 26.40 30.79 -28.37
CA VAL A 504 27.08 31.39 -29.52
C VAL A 504 28.05 30.38 -30.13
N THR A 505 28.01 30.24 -31.44
CA THR A 505 28.97 29.46 -32.25
C THR A 505 30.17 30.36 -32.56
N GLY A 506 31.34 30.08 -31.97
CA GLY A 506 32.56 30.89 -32.09
C GLY A 506 33.80 30.16 -31.59
N GLU A 507 34.95 30.84 -31.44
CA GLU A 507 36.16 30.26 -30.84
C GLU A 507 35.90 29.91 -29.36
N LEU A 508 35.88 28.62 -29.05
CA LEU A 508 35.70 28.11 -27.69
C LEU A 508 37.07 28.00 -27.02
N ALA A 509 37.47 29.04 -26.31
CA ALA A 509 38.80 29.15 -25.72
C ALA A 509 38.98 28.28 -24.46
N ASN A 510 37.89 27.88 -23.80
CA ASN A 510 37.95 27.15 -22.54
C ASN A 510 37.07 25.89 -22.57
N THR A 511 37.65 24.75 -22.22
CA THR A 511 36.93 23.49 -21.98
C THR A 511 36.95 23.17 -20.50
N CYS A 512 35.88 22.57 -19.98
CA CYS A 512 35.86 22.10 -18.60
C CYS A 512 37.01 21.09 -18.37
N THR A 513 37.91 21.41 -17.44
CA THR A 513 39.12 20.62 -17.15
C THR A 513 38.81 19.25 -16.57
N ASN A 514 37.64 19.08 -15.98
CA ASN A 514 37.21 17.82 -15.38
C ASN A 514 36.57 16.90 -16.44
N CYS A 515 35.46 17.31 -17.06
CA CYS A 515 34.75 16.42 -18.00
C CYS A 515 35.28 16.46 -19.43
N GLY A 516 35.95 17.54 -19.86
CA GLY A 516 36.39 17.73 -21.24
C GLY A 516 35.26 17.86 -22.28
N ILE A 517 34.00 17.81 -21.87
CA ILE A 517 32.81 17.79 -22.74
C ILE A 517 32.22 19.18 -22.95
N ALA A 518 32.09 19.98 -21.88
CA ALA A 518 31.56 21.33 -21.99
C ALA A 518 32.64 22.32 -22.44
N ALA A 519 32.27 23.21 -23.36
CA ALA A 519 33.16 24.23 -23.90
C ALA A 519 32.51 25.61 -23.89
N TYR A 520 33.32 26.63 -23.67
CA TYR A 520 32.93 27.99 -23.35
C TYR A 520 33.75 29.01 -24.15
N CYS A 521 33.15 30.15 -24.46
CA CYS A 521 33.84 31.27 -25.12
C CYS A 521 35.00 31.78 -24.25
N ASP A 522 34.75 31.95 -22.96
CA ASP A 522 35.68 32.50 -21.96
C ASP A 522 35.44 31.85 -20.59
N ILE A 523 36.25 32.23 -19.60
CA ILE A 523 36.13 31.73 -18.23
C ILE A 523 34.86 32.25 -17.54
N ASP A 524 34.35 33.40 -17.97
CA ASP A 524 33.12 33.99 -17.43
C ASP A 524 31.88 33.18 -17.81
N CYS A 525 31.79 32.71 -19.06
CA CYS A 525 30.77 31.77 -19.52
C CYS A 525 30.88 30.42 -18.79
N CYS A 526 32.09 29.98 -18.45
CA CYS A 526 32.30 28.76 -17.66
C CYS A 526 31.77 28.93 -16.23
N HIS A 527 32.10 30.03 -15.57
CA HIS A 527 31.59 30.33 -14.22
C HIS A 527 30.07 30.54 -14.21
N ALA A 528 29.53 31.21 -15.23
CA ALA A 528 28.10 31.47 -15.33
C ALA A 528 27.27 30.20 -15.62
N ASP A 529 27.85 29.17 -16.24
CA ASP A 529 27.18 27.87 -16.45
C ASP A 529 27.40 26.88 -15.31
N TRP A 530 28.37 27.14 -14.42
CA TRP A 530 28.84 26.18 -13.42
C TRP A 530 27.70 25.63 -12.55
N TYR A 531 26.75 26.49 -12.16
CA TYR A 531 25.60 26.10 -11.34
C TYR A 531 24.69 25.04 -12.00
N ARG A 532 24.70 24.89 -13.34
CA ARG A 532 24.01 23.83 -14.09
C ARG A 532 24.95 22.72 -14.54
N HIS A 533 26.13 23.10 -15.04
CA HIS A 533 27.10 22.16 -15.60
C HIS A 533 27.52 21.10 -14.57
N LYS A 534 27.64 21.48 -13.29
CA LYS A 534 28.02 20.59 -12.19
C LYS A 534 27.21 19.28 -12.14
N PHE A 535 25.91 19.33 -12.43
CA PHE A 535 25.02 18.15 -12.44
C PHE A 535 25.27 17.17 -13.59
N SER A 536 26.01 17.60 -14.61
CA SER A 536 26.32 16.82 -15.81
C SER A 536 27.83 16.53 -15.98
N CYS A 537 28.65 16.98 -15.03
CA CYS A 537 30.10 16.85 -15.08
C CYS A 537 30.55 15.51 -14.47
N SER A 538 30.95 14.56 -15.31
CA SER A 538 31.29 13.18 -14.94
C SER A 538 32.49 13.00 -13.99
N LEU A 539 33.26 14.07 -13.74
CA LEU A 539 34.44 14.07 -12.87
C LEU A 539 34.39 15.22 -11.83
N GLY A 540 33.19 15.76 -11.54
CA GLY A 540 32.98 16.78 -10.51
C GLY A 540 32.93 16.21 -9.09
N ARG A 541 32.94 17.10 -8.07
CA ARG A 541 32.60 16.72 -6.69
C ARG A 541 31.17 16.17 -6.64
N PRO A 542 30.84 15.23 -5.73
CA PRO A 542 29.47 14.82 -5.51
C PRO A 542 28.56 16.03 -5.27
N ILE A 543 27.40 16.03 -5.92
CA ILE A 543 26.36 17.05 -5.75
C ILE A 543 25.78 16.92 -4.35
N ASP A 544 25.69 18.02 -3.63
CA ASP A 544 25.10 18.09 -2.30
C ASP A 544 23.91 19.05 -2.22
N VAL A 545 23.30 19.12 -1.05
CA VAL A 545 22.08 19.92 -0.77
C VAL A 545 22.27 21.41 -1.09
N THR A 546 23.46 21.97 -0.84
CA THR A 546 23.79 23.36 -1.21
C THR A 546 23.75 23.57 -2.72
N ASP A 547 24.17 22.56 -3.50
CA ASP A 547 24.12 22.63 -4.96
C ASP A 547 22.69 22.73 -5.51
N TYR A 548 21.75 21.98 -4.92
CA TYR A 548 20.34 22.05 -5.26
C TYR A 548 19.72 23.39 -4.87
N LEU A 549 20.06 23.97 -3.70
CA LEU A 549 19.61 25.32 -3.34
C LEU A 549 20.10 26.39 -4.31
N VAL A 550 21.37 26.33 -4.71
CA VAL A 550 21.96 27.29 -5.66
C VAL A 550 21.32 27.14 -7.04
N LEU A 551 21.10 25.90 -7.49
CA LEU A 551 20.34 25.63 -8.71
C LEU A 551 18.95 26.26 -8.63
N ALA A 552 18.21 26.01 -7.55
CA ALA A 552 16.89 26.57 -7.28
C ALA A 552 16.89 28.11 -7.32
N CYS A 553 17.88 28.76 -6.68
CA CYS A 553 18.03 30.21 -6.72
C CYS A 553 18.16 30.72 -8.16
N HIS A 554 19.09 30.15 -8.95
CA HIS A 554 19.35 30.58 -10.33
C HIS A 554 18.24 30.21 -11.32
N THR A 555 17.60 29.05 -11.19
CA THR A 555 16.43 28.67 -11.99
C THR A 555 15.17 29.40 -11.53
N ASN A 556 15.24 30.09 -10.39
CA ASN A 556 14.13 30.81 -9.77
C ASN A 556 12.93 29.86 -9.49
N GLN A 557 13.23 28.58 -9.30
CA GLN A 557 12.30 27.52 -8.90
C GLN A 557 12.64 27.19 -7.46
N TYR A 558 11.63 27.16 -6.59
CA TYR A 558 11.87 26.82 -5.20
C TYR A 558 12.26 25.33 -5.08
N PRO A 559 13.12 24.96 -4.10
CA PRO A 559 13.67 23.61 -4.00
C PRO A 559 12.57 22.55 -3.90
N GLN A 560 12.71 21.48 -4.69
CA GLN A 560 11.76 20.36 -4.72
C GLN A 560 12.19 19.24 -3.77
N GLU A 561 13.45 19.28 -3.35
CA GLU A 561 14.12 18.26 -2.56
C GLU A 561 13.95 18.54 -1.05
N ASP A 562 13.50 17.53 -0.30
CA ASP A 562 13.18 17.65 1.13
C ASP A 562 14.39 17.97 2.00
N ASP A 563 15.55 17.46 1.61
CA ASP A 563 16.84 17.72 2.25
C ASP A 563 17.23 19.20 2.17
N VAL A 564 16.92 19.89 1.07
CA VAL A 564 17.16 21.34 0.90
C VAL A 564 16.24 22.15 1.80
N ALA A 565 14.96 21.81 1.82
CA ALA A 565 13.95 22.49 2.64
C ALA A 565 14.30 22.38 4.15
N GLU A 566 14.73 21.19 4.60
CA GLU A 566 15.14 20.92 5.98
C GLU A 566 16.45 21.65 6.33
N GLN A 567 17.51 21.43 5.54
CA GLN A 567 18.84 21.93 5.86
C GLN A 567 18.91 23.46 5.90
N TYR A 568 18.20 24.13 5.01
CA TYR A 568 18.19 25.59 4.90
C TYR A 568 17.05 26.29 5.66
N GLY A 569 16.37 25.56 6.55
CA GLY A 569 15.45 26.14 7.53
C GLY A 569 14.14 26.64 6.95
N PHE A 570 13.75 26.21 5.74
CA PHE A 570 12.42 26.51 5.18
C PHE A 570 11.33 25.86 6.03
N MET A 571 11.61 24.66 6.56
CA MET A 571 10.70 23.90 7.43
C MET A 571 10.49 24.55 8.81
N CYS A 572 11.29 25.54 9.21
CA CYS A 572 11.05 26.34 10.42
C CYS A 572 9.79 27.20 10.33
N PHE A 573 9.30 27.48 9.13
CA PHE A 573 8.15 28.35 8.90
C PHE A 573 6.91 27.52 8.63
N ALA A 574 5.78 27.85 9.27
CA ALA A 574 4.52 27.14 9.07
C ALA A 574 3.74 27.62 7.83
N THR A 575 3.96 28.86 7.38
CA THR A 575 3.22 29.45 6.25
C THR A 575 4.04 29.44 4.96
N GLY A 576 3.38 29.18 3.83
CA GLY A 576 4.00 29.28 2.51
C GLY A 576 4.50 30.70 2.21
N LYS A 577 3.80 31.73 2.74
CA LYS A 577 4.20 33.15 2.61
C LYS A 577 5.58 33.40 3.22
N ASP A 578 5.84 32.87 4.41
CA ASP A 578 7.13 32.99 5.10
C ASP A 578 8.23 32.17 4.42
N ARG A 579 7.91 30.96 3.95
CA ARG A 579 8.83 30.12 3.15
C ARG A 579 9.24 30.81 1.85
N SER A 580 8.29 31.44 1.16
CA SER A 580 8.52 32.26 -0.04
C SER A 580 9.41 33.45 0.24
N ARG A 581 9.17 34.12 1.37
CA ARG A 581 9.99 35.25 1.83
C ARG A 581 11.44 34.81 2.06
N LEU A 582 11.65 33.68 2.73
CA LEU A 582 12.98 33.10 2.94
C LEU A 582 13.66 32.72 1.61
N PHE A 583 12.95 32.11 0.67
CA PHE A 583 13.54 31.75 -0.62
C PHE A 583 13.94 32.97 -1.45
N LYS A 584 13.11 34.02 -1.44
CA LYS A 584 13.46 35.30 -2.05
C LYS A 584 14.71 35.91 -1.40
N LEU A 585 14.89 35.75 -0.10
CA LEU A 585 16.11 36.14 0.59
C LEU A 585 17.32 35.34 0.08
N TYR A 586 17.29 34.01 0.11
CA TYR A 586 18.40 33.19 -0.42
C TYR A 586 18.74 33.53 -1.87
N ARG A 587 17.72 33.70 -2.72
CA ARG A 587 17.94 34.06 -4.13
C ARG A 587 18.67 35.39 -4.28
N ARG A 588 18.28 36.43 -3.53
CA ARG A 588 18.97 37.73 -3.58
C ARG A 588 20.41 37.59 -3.09
N LEU A 589 20.62 36.83 -2.02
CA LEU A 589 21.96 36.59 -1.50
C LEU A 589 22.86 35.83 -2.49
N VAL A 590 22.34 34.82 -3.17
CA VAL A 590 23.08 34.02 -4.17
C VAL A 590 23.30 34.79 -5.47
N ILE A 591 22.27 35.43 -6.03
CA ILE A 591 22.32 36.07 -7.36
C ILE A 591 22.85 37.50 -7.31
N GLU A 592 22.34 38.32 -6.39
CA GLU A 592 22.62 39.76 -6.37
C GLU A 592 23.85 40.08 -5.51
N TRP A 593 24.12 39.28 -4.48
CA TRP A 593 25.21 39.48 -3.53
C TRP A 593 26.38 38.50 -3.69
N ASN A 594 26.27 37.53 -4.61
CA ASN A 594 27.30 36.54 -4.93
C ASN A 594 27.91 35.89 -3.68
N ILE A 595 27.06 35.44 -2.73
CA ILE A 595 27.54 34.63 -1.61
C ILE A 595 28.18 33.35 -2.14
N ASP A 596 29.36 33.02 -1.60
CA ASP A 596 30.10 31.81 -1.94
C ASP A 596 29.33 30.55 -1.48
N GLU A 597 29.27 29.52 -2.34
CA GLU A 597 28.63 28.24 -1.99
C GLU A 597 29.26 27.62 -0.72
N GLU A 598 30.56 27.81 -0.50
CA GLU A 598 31.27 27.34 0.70
C GLU A 598 30.92 28.14 1.96
N GLU A 599 30.51 29.40 1.82
CA GLU A 599 30.00 30.17 2.95
C GLU A 599 28.65 29.63 3.41
N LEU A 600 27.76 29.30 2.47
CA LEU A 600 26.50 28.61 2.77
C LEU A 600 26.76 27.26 3.43
N ARG A 601 27.68 26.47 2.88
CA ARG A 601 28.05 25.15 3.41
C ARG A 601 28.68 25.25 4.80
N ALA A 602 29.52 26.25 5.04
CA ALA A 602 30.12 26.51 6.34
C ALA A 602 29.08 26.97 7.37
N ALA A 603 28.16 27.86 6.99
CA ALA A 603 27.08 28.33 7.86
C ALA A 603 26.16 27.18 8.30
N VAL A 604 25.83 26.26 7.38
CA VAL A 604 25.10 25.03 7.68
C VAL A 604 25.92 24.12 8.61
N LYS A 605 27.17 23.81 8.25
CA LYS A 605 28.04 22.91 9.03
C LYS A 605 28.31 23.39 10.47
N GLN A 606 28.36 24.70 10.67
CA GLN A 606 28.61 25.33 11.98
C GLN A 606 27.33 25.61 12.76
N ASN A 607 26.15 25.32 12.19
CA ASN A 607 24.85 25.66 12.76
C ASN A 607 24.67 27.18 13.01
N ARG A 608 25.17 28.00 12.09
CA ARG A 608 25.18 29.49 12.16
C ARG A 608 24.38 30.14 11.03
N LEU A 609 23.43 29.43 10.45
CA LEU A 609 22.65 29.90 9.30
C LEU A 609 21.88 31.19 9.58
N LYS A 610 21.15 31.26 10.70
CA LYS A 610 20.41 32.46 11.13
C LYS A 610 21.35 33.67 11.29
N GLU A 611 22.50 33.46 11.93
CA GLU A 611 23.50 34.49 12.19
C GLU A 611 24.12 35.00 10.89
N MET A 612 24.46 34.08 9.96
CA MET A 612 24.98 34.43 8.64
C MET A 612 23.97 35.26 7.85
N LEU A 613 22.69 34.85 7.81
CA LEU A 613 21.65 35.57 7.08
C LEU A 613 21.40 36.96 7.65
N ILE A 614 21.29 37.10 8.99
CA ILE A 614 21.13 38.40 9.65
C ILE A 614 22.33 39.31 9.40
N PHE A 615 23.55 38.75 9.48
CA PHE A 615 24.78 39.47 9.21
C PHE A 615 24.81 39.99 7.77
N ARG A 616 24.52 39.13 6.79
CA ARG A 616 24.50 39.49 5.37
C ARG A 616 23.43 40.52 5.04
N CYS A 617 22.20 40.37 5.56
CA CYS A 617 21.16 41.39 5.42
C CYS A 617 21.60 42.75 5.98
N GLY A 618 22.31 42.76 7.11
CA GLY A 618 22.80 43.98 7.77
C GLY A 618 23.91 44.72 7.02
N GLN A 619 24.60 44.09 6.08
CA GLN A 619 25.66 44.71 5.27
C GLN A 619 25.13 45.48 4.06
N THR A 620 23.86 45.29 3.71
CA THR A 620 23.36 45.68 2.39
C THR A 620 22.90 47.13 2.26
N GLY A 621 22.43 47.74 3.35
CA GLY A 621 21.80 49.07 3.33
C GLY A 621 20.46 49.14 2.58
N ASP A 622 19.96 48.03 2.02
CA ASP A 622 18.67 47.95 1.32
C ASP A 622 17.50 47.89 2.32
N PHE A 623 16.44 48.62 2.02
CA PHE A 623 15.20 48.64 2.79
C PHE A 623 14.56 47.24 2.89
N VAL A 624 14.55 46.49 1.78
CA VAL A 624 13.93 45.15 1.77
C VAL A 624 14.75 44.17 2.60
N MET A 625 16.08 44.20 2.49
CA MET A 625 17.00 43.43 3.33
C MET A 625 16.92 43.81 4.81
N SER A 626 16.71 45.09 5.12
CA SER A 626 16.51 45.56 6.50
C SER A 626 15.20 45.03 7.10
N SER A 627 14.13 44.96 6.28
CA SER A 627 12.88 44.33 6.68
C SER A 627 13.03 42.82 6.90
N ASP A 628 13.77 42.13 6.02
CA ASP A 628 14.04 40.70 6.16
C ASP A 628 14.94 40.39 7.35
N LYS A 629 15.89 41.27 7.67
CA LYS A 629 16.71 41.21 8.90
C LYS A 629 15.83 41.26 10.14
N GLN A 630 14.98 42.30 10.25
CA GLN A 630 14.10 42.48 11.41
C GLN A 630 13.11 41.32 11.55
N TRP A 631 12.62 40.80 10.42
CA TRP A 631 11.78 39.61 10.38
C TRP A 631 12.52 38.37 10.89
N LEU A 632 13.74 38.09 10.41
CA LEU A 632 14.54 36.96 10.89
C LEU A 632 14.92 37.07 12.38
N GLU A 633 15.20 38.28 12.86
CA GLU A 633 15.48 38.54 14.28
C GLU A 633 14.29 38.14 15.17
N SER A 634 13.05 38.34 14.71
CA SER A 634 11.83 38.00 15.47
C SER A 634 11.43 36.52 15.43
N GLN A 635 12.09 35.66 14.65
CA GLN A 635 11.75 34.23 14.56
C GLN A 635 12.49 33.39 15.60
N GLU A 636 11.86 33.12 16.73
CA GLU A 636 12.37 32.20 17.76
C GLU A 636 12.27 30.74 17.23
N GLY A 637 13.41 30.10 16.96
CA GLY A 637 13.47 28.72 16.44
C GLY A 637 13.95 28.54 14.99
N PHE A 638 14.21 29.63 14.26
CA PHE A 638 14.80 29.54 12.91
C PHE A 638 16.28 29.11 12.95
N GLY A 639 16.65 28.07 12.19
CA GLY A 639 18.00 27.51 12.17
C GLY A 639 18.21 26.42 11.12
N VAL A 640 19.40 25.80 11.13
CA VAL A 640 19.73 24.65 10.26
C VAL A 640 18.95 23.41 10.72
N ASN A 641 18.53 22.57 9.77
CA ASN A 641 17.75 21.35 10.05
C ASN A 641 16.48 21.68 10.86
N GLY A 642 15.76 22.72 10.42
CA GLY A 642 14.54 23.16 11.04
C GLY A 642 13.50 22.06 11.10
N LYS A 643 13.11 21.62 12.28
CA LYS A 643 11.99 20.67 12.42
C LYS A 643 10.69 21.38 12.08
N SER A 644 9.78 20.71 11.36
CA SER A 644 8.48 21.30 11.04
C SER A 644 7.75 21.65 12.33
N GLN A 645 7.32 22.90 12.48
CA GLN A 645 6.08 23.18 13.22
C GLN A 645 4.97 22.60 12.33
N GLY A 646 4.67 21.31 12.50
CA GLY A 646 3.96 20.52 11.50
C GLY A 646 2.62 21.13 11.10
N LEU A 647 2.17 20.86 9.88
CA LEU A 647 0.79 21.15 9.42
C LEU A 647 -0.25 20.72 10.47
N ILE A 648 0.05 19.66 11.23
CA ILE A 648 -0.74 19.17 12.37
C ILE A 648 -1.02 20.27 13.40
N THR A 649 -0.03 21.04 13.84
CA THR A 649 -0.23 22.10 14.84
C THR A 649 -1.10 23.24 14.29
N VAL A 650 -1.01 23.52 12.99
CA VAL A 650 -1.85 24.51 12.31
C VAL A 650 -3.29 23.99 12.14
N ILE A 651 -3.45 22.69 11.89
CA ILE A 651 -4.75 22.02 11.83
C ILE A 651 -5.40 22.02 13.21
N GLU A 652 -4.67 21.69 14.27
CA GLU A 652 -5.15 21.72 15.67
C GLU A 652 -5.62 23.13 16.06
N ALA A 653 -4.83 24.17 15.75
CA ALA A 653 -5.23 25.55 15.99
C ALA A 653 -6.50 25.94 15.19
N ALA A 654 -6.61 25.50 13.94
CA ALA A 654 -7.80 25.73 13.12
C ALA A 654 -9.03 24.93 13.63
N GLN A 655 -8.83 23.74 14.20
CA GLN A 655 -9.89 22.98 14.86
C GLN A 655 -10.44 23.74 16.07
N GLU A 656 -9.55 24.29 16.91
CA GLU A 656 -9.96 25.10 18.06
C GLU A 656 -10.72 26.37 17.65
N GLU A 657 -10.29 27.05 16.59
CA GLU A 657 -10.89 28.28 16.07
C GLU A 657 -12.25 28.04 15.38
N LEU A 658 -12.32 27.05 14.47
CA LEU A 658 -13.41 26.93 13.50
C LEU A 658 -14.49 25.91 13.89
N LEU A 659 -14.18 24.95 14.76
CA LEU A 659 -15.13 23.89 15.14
C LEU A 659 -15.89 24.20 16.42
N ARG A 660 -17.05 23.54 16.58
CA ARG A 660 -17.90 23.63 17.77
C ARG A 660 -17.26 22.90 18.96
N SER A 661 -17.66 23.26 20.18
CA SER A 661 -17.02 22.75 21.41
C SER A 661 -17.04 21.22 21.57
N ASP A 662 -18.02 20.55 20.97
CA ASP A 662 -18.18 19.09 20.92
C ASP A 662 -17.26 18.44 19.87
N GLU A 663 -16.96 19.14 18.78
CA GLU A 663 -16.14 18.64 17.67
C GLU A 663 -14.63 18.88 17.87
N ARG A 664 -14.24 19.84 18.72
CA ARG A 664 -12.82 20.19 18.99
C ARG A 664 -11.97 19.07 19.58
N LYS A 665 -12.61 18.11 20.26
CA LYS A 665 -11.91 16.98 20.91
C LYS A 665 -11.88 15.73 20.03
N LEU A 666 -12.58 15.75 18.90
CA LEU A 666 -12.60 14.62 17.99
C LEU A 666 -11.32 14.61 17.16
N PRO A 667 -10.67 13.44 16.98
CA PRO A 667 -9.62 13.28 16.00
C PRO A 667 -10.06 13.78 14.63
N PHE A 668 -9.17 14.43 13.87
CA PHE A 668 -9.48 14.97 12.54
C PHE A 668 -10.14 13.94 11.60
N THR A 669 -9.74 12.66 11.73
CA THR A 669 -10.28 11.54 10.97
C THR A 669 -11.73 11.19 11.29
N GLU A 670 -12.23 11.54 12.48
CA GLU A 670 -13.58 11.23 12.97
C GLU A 670 -14.59 12.34 12.68
N LEU A 671 -14.13 13.50 12.20
CA LEU A 671 -15.01 14.61 11.83
C LEU A 671 -15.98 14.20 10.72
N GLN A 672 -17.27 14.36 10.99
CA GLN A 672 -18.36 14.15 10.04
C GLN A 672 -19.05 15.49 9.73
N PRO A 673 -19.55 15.67 8.50
CA PRO A 673 -19.40 14.78 7.33
C PRO A 673 -18.01 14.90 6.67
N PRO A 674 -17.61 14.00 5.75
CA PRO A 674 -16.30 14.03 5.08
C PRO A 674 -15.94 15.37 4.41
N GLU A 675 -16.94 16.10 3.94
CA GLU A 675 -16.81 17.43 3.33
C GLU A 675 -16.31 18.45 4.35
N LYS A 676 -16.70 18.33 5.63
CA LYS A 676 -16.20 19.20 6.70
C LYS A 676 -14.70 18.99 6.94
N ARG A 677 -14.22 17.75 6.86
CA ARG A 677 -12.76 17.45 6.92
C ARG A 677 -12.01 18.05 5.75
N SER A 678 -12.53 17.81 4.54
CA SER A 678 -11.95 18.30 3.28
C SER A 678 -11.89 19.83 3.24
N ALA A 679 -12.96 20.48 3.71
CA ALA A 679 -13.06 21.93 3.87
C ALA A 679 -12.07 22.46 4.91
N LEU A 680 -11.93 21.82 6.06
CA LEU A 680 -11.01 22.25 7.12
C LEU A 680 -9.56 22.21 6.63
N LEU A 681 -9.16 21.11 5.99
CA LEU A 681 -7.84 20.97 5.38
C LEU A 681 -7.60 22.07 4.34
N PHE A 682 -8.57 22.29 3.44
CA PHE A 682 -8.47 23.35 2.43
C PHE A 682 -8.37 24.75 3.04
N TYR A 683 -9.17 25.03 4.08
CA TYR A 683 -9.13 26.31 4.80
C TYR A 683 -7.74 26.56 5.40
N VAL A 684 -7.16 25.54 6.04
CA VAL A 684 -5.80 25.60 6.59
C VAL A 684 -4.79 25.85 5.47
N GLN A 685 -4.87 25.11 4.37
CA GLN A 685 -3.97 25.28 3.23
C GLN A 685 -4.02 26.71 2.68
N ILE A 686 -5.20 27.17 2.28
CA ILE A 686 -5.38 28.47 1.62
C ILE A 686 -5.02 29.63 2.56
N ARG A 687 -5.43 29.59 3.84
CA ARG A 687 -5.07 30.64 4.81
C ARG A 687 -3.56 30.76 5.03
N ASN A 688 -2.83 29.64 4.91
CA ASN A 688 -1.39 29.59 5.09
C ASN A 688 -0.60 29.72 3.77
N GLY A 689 -1.27 30.01 2.64
CA GLY A 689 -0.62 30.18 1.35
C GLY A 689 -0.18 28.87 0.71
N PHE A 690 -0.96 27.81 0.88
CA PHE A 690 -0.82 26.54 0.18
C PHE A 690 -2.03 26.31 -0.70
N LYS A 691 -1.84 25.63 -1.84
CA LYS A 691 -2.92 25.15 -2.71
C LYS A 691 -2.94 23.61 -2.72
N PRO A 692 -4.09 22.98 -3.00
CA PRO A 692 -4.15 21.53 -3.20
C PRO A 692 -3.27 21.12 -4.38
N ASP A 693 -2.49 20.06 -4.20
CA ASP A 693 -1.67 19.46 -5.26
C ASP A 693 -2.41 18.28 -5.94
N VAL A 694 -1.90 17.82 -7.08
CA VAL A 694 -2.52 16.79 -7.94
C VAL A 694 -2.71 15.44 -7.25
N ASP A 695 -1.97 15.17 -6.17
CA ASP A 695 -2.15 14.00 -5.32
C ASP A 695 -3.34 14.16 -4.36
N GLU A 696 -3.91 15.35 -4.17
CA GLU A 696 -4.98 15.60 -3.21
C GLU A 696 -6.40 15.55 -3.84
N ASP A 697 -7.38 15.02 -3.10
CA ASP A 697 -8.77 15.02 -3.58
C ASP A 697 -9.38 16.41 -3.69
N ASN A 698 -8.93 17.35 -2.85
CA ASN A 698 -9.31 18.75 -2.96
C ASN A 698 -8.91 19.38 -4.31
N TRP A 699 -7.90 18.85 -5.01
CA TRP A 699 -7.56 19.31 -6.35
C TRP A 699 -8.67 19.00 -7.37
N ILE A 700 -9.40 17.89 -7.18
CA ILE A 700 -10.60 17.56 -7.96
C ILE A 700 -11.84 18.22 -7.34
N LEU A 701 -12.11 18.03 -6.05
CA LEU A 701 -13.35 18.48 -5.39
C LEU A 701 -13.57 20.00 -5.45
N LEU A 702 -12.49 20.78 -5.51
CA LEU A 702 -12.54 22.24 -5.60
C LEU A 702 -12.13 22.75 -6.99
N GLY A 703 -12.10 21.87 -8.00
CA GLY A 703 -12.02 22.25 -9.41
C GLY A 703 -10.66 22.76 -9.88
N PHE A 704 -9.58 22.60 -9.11
CA PHE A 704 -8.22 22.92 -9.57
C PHE A 704 -7.84 22.09 -10.81
N CYS A 705 -8.38 20.89 -10.96
CA CYS A 705 -8.20 20.06 -12.16
C CYS A 705 -8.66 20.72 -13.47
N THR A 706 -9.56 21.70 -13.40
CA THR A 706 -10.10 22.41 -14.58
C THR A 706 -9.15 23.49 -15.11
N ALA A 707 -8.14 23.88 -14.34
CA ALA A 707 -7.16 24.88 -14.75
C ALA A 707 -6.23 24.31 -15.85
N PRO A 708 -6.09 24.98 -17.01
CA PRO A 708 -5.25 24.49 -18.12
C PRO A 708 -3.75 24.54 -17.81
N ASP A 709 -3.33 25.45 -16.93
CA ASP A 709 -1.94 25.69 -16.59
C ASP A 709 -1.79 26.17 -15.14
N ALA A 710 -0.55 26.22 -14.67
CA ALA A 710 -0.23 26.69 -13.33
C ALA A 710 -0.77 28.10 -13.05
N VAL A 711 -0.68 29.02 -14.03
CA VAL A 711 -1.15 30.41 -13.87
C VAL A 711 -2.65 30.45 -13.56
N SER A 712 -3.43 29.59 -14.20
CA SER A 712 -4.86 29.50 -14.01
C SER A 712 -5.21 28.84 -12.67
N GLU A 713 -4.44 27.85 -12.21
CA GLU A 713 -4.56 27.31 -10.85
C GLU A 713 -4.31 28.39 -9.80
N ASP A 714 -3.32 29.26 -10.01
CA ASP A 714 -2.97 30.30 -9.06
C ASP A 714 -4.04 31.40 -9.01
N ARG A 715 -4.66 31.71 -10.14
CA ARG A 715 -5.84 32.59 -10.19
C ARG A 715 -7.00 31.98 -9.41
N LEU A 716 -7.22 30.67 -9.51
CA LEU A 716 -8.25 29.97 -8.74
C LEU A 716 -7.92 29.95 -7.25
N CYS A 717 -6.66 29.68 -6.89
CA CYS A 717 -6.17 29.78 -5.51
C CYS A 717 -6.41 31.18 -4.92
N SER A 718 -6.09 32.23 -5.69
CA SER A 718 -6.32 33.62 -5.28
C SER A 718 -7.80 33.95 -5.11
N ALA A 719 -8.66 33.39 -5.98
CA ALA A 719 -10.10 33.54 -5.86
C ALA A 719 -10.62 32.86 -4.58
N TYR A 720 -10.16 31.64 -4.29
CA TYR A 720 -10.50 30.94 -3.05
C TYR A 720 -9.95 31.63 -1.79
N GLU A 721 -8.74 32.21 -1.82
CA GLU A 721 -8.19 33.00 -0.70
C GLU A 721 -9.10 34.18 -0.35
N LEU A 722 -9.59 34.90 -1.36
CA LEU A 722 -10.55 35.98 -1.18
C LEU A 722 -11.90 35.48 -0.67
N LEU A 723 -12.35 34.30 -1.13
CA LEU A 723 -13.62 33.71 -0.70
C LEU A 723 -13.56 33.28 0.78
N VAL A 724 -12.54 32.49 1.14
CA VAL A 724 -12.25 32.00 2.49
C VAL A 724 -12.09 33.15 3.49
N GLY A 725 -11.53 34.29 3.04
CA GLY A 725 -11.43 35.51 3.85
C GLY A 725 -12.73 36.30 4.03
N ARG A 726 -13.81 35.96 3.30
CA ARG A 726 -15.11 36.66 3.33
C ARG A 726 -16.26 35.80 3.86
N CYS A 727 -16.25 34.49 3.58
CA CYS A 727 -17.27 33.56 4.06
C CYS A 727 -16.91 32.96 5.42
N THR A 728 -17.93 32.52 6.15
CA THR A 728 -17.73 31.68 7.33
C THR A 728 -17.38 30.25 6.94
N PHE A 729 -16.70 29.54 7.83
CA PHE A 729 -16.37 28.13 7.62
C PHE A 729 -17.62 27.26 7.37
N ASN A 730 -18.72 27.51 8.10
CA ASN A 730 -19.97 26.76 7.93
C ASN A 730 -20.65 27.03 6.57
N GLU A 731 -20.62 28.27 6.08
CA GLU A 731 -21.13 28.59 4.74
C GLU A 731 -20.32 27.89 3.65
N PHE A 732 -19.00 27.83 3.81
CA PHE A 732 -18.12 27.11 2.90
C PHE A 732 -18.39 25.60 2.91
N VAL A 733 -18.48 24.97 4.09
CA VAL A 733 -18.82 23.55 4.24
C VAL A 733 -20.18 23.23 3.62
N SER A 734 -21.20 24.05 3.90
CA SER A 734 -22.55 23.86 3.33
C SER A 734 -22.51 23.93 1.81
N SER A 735 -21.75 24.89 1.26
CA SER A 735 -21.57 25.03 -0.19
C SER A 735 -20.83 23.84 -0.81
N MET A 736 -19.86 23.23 -0.12
CA MET A 736 -19.24 21.99 -0.60
C MET A 736 -20.23 20.82 -0.61
N ILE A 737 -21.03 20.67 0.45
CA ILE A 737 -22.04 19.60 0.57
C ILE A 737 -23.10 19.70 -0.53
N GLU A 738 -23.54 20.92 -0.83
CA GLU A 738 -24.62 21.22 -1.79
C GLU A 738 -24.11 21.42 -3.22
N SER A 739 -22.80 21.31 -3.48
CA SER A 739 -22.16 21.71 -4.75
C SER A 739 -22.42 23.18 -5.15
N GLY A 740 -22.63 24.05 -4.14
CA GLY A 740 -22.98 25.45 -4.25
C GLY A 740 -21.80 26.44 -4.25
N ILE A 741 -20.57 25.96 -4.50
CA ILE A 741 -19.37 26.82 -4.41
C ILE A 741 -19.40 27.98 -5.42
N VAL A 742 -19.94 27.75 -6.62
CA VAL A 742 -20.06 28.79 -7.66
C VAL A 742 -21.02 29.90 -7.20
N GLU A 743 -22.12 29.51 -6.58
CA GLU A 743 -23.12 30.39 -5.98
C GLU A 743 -22.50 31.17 -4.82
N LEU A 744 -21.67 30.54 -4.00
CA LEU A 744 -20.94 31.19 -2.92
C LEU A 744 -20.00 32.29 -3.44
N PHE A 745 -19.28 32.04 -4.55
CA PHE A 745 -18.51 33.08 -5.24
C PHE A 745 -19.38 34.26 -5.69
N SER A 746 -20.61 34.00 -6.16
CA SER A 746 -21.54 35.06 -6.56
C SER A 746 -22.05 35.87 -5.37
N ILE A 747 -22.39 35.22 -4.24
CA ILE A 747 -22.86 35.86 -3.01
C ILE A 747 -21.85 36.90 -2.51
N TYR A 748 -20.55 36.57 -2.54
CA TYR A 748 -19.49 37.47 -2.08
C TYR A 748 -18.93 38.40 -3.17
N GLY A 749 -19.61 38.53 -4.31
CA GLY A 749 -19.22 39.44 -5.40
C GLY A 749 -17.90 39.06 -6.08
N LEU A 750 -17.59 37.77 -6.13
CA LEU A 750 -16.37 37.20 -6.71
C LEU A 750 -16.62 36.38 -7.99
N ALA A 751 -17.84 36.39 -8.53
CA ALA A 751 -18.20 35.64 -9.74
C ALA A 751 -17.29 35.94 -10.94
N ASP A 752 -16.89 37.20 -11.14
CA ASP A 752 -16.01 37.61 -12.23
C ASP A 752 -14.62 36.93 -12.17
N ARG A 753 -14.17 36.53 -10.97
CA ARG A 753 -12.89 35.85 -10.78
C ARG A 753 -12.90 34.44 -11.35
N ILE A 754 -14.04 33.76 -11.33
CA ILE A 754 -14.20 32.37 -11.82
C ILE A 754 -14.82 32.29 -13.22
N LEU A 755 -15.40 33.38 -13.73
CA LEU A 755 -16.10 33.42 -15.02
C LEU A 755 -15.22 33.01 -16.20
N CYS A 756 -13.93 33.36 -16.17
CA CYS A 756 -12.98 33.07 -17.24
C CYS A 756 -12.33 31.67 -17.12
N MET A 757 -12.68 30.88 -16.11
CA MET A 757 -12.08 29.56 -15.88
C MET A 757 -12.81 28.51 -16.71
N ARG A 758 -12.07 27.92 -17.66
CA ARG A 758 -12.58 26.88 -18.57
C ARG A 758 -13.10 25.69 -17.76
N ASN A 759 -14.28 25.16 -18.13
CA ASN A 759 -14.90 23.96 -17.55
C ASN A 759 -15.23 24.02 -16.04
N PHE A 760 -14.76 25.03 -15.28
CA PHE A 760 -14.90 25.13 -13.84
C PHE A 760 -16.36 25.14 -13.38
N LYS A 761 -17.18 26.04 -13.94
CA LYS A 761 -18.58 26.19 -13.52
C LYS A 761 -19.39 24.90 -13.70
N ASP A 762 -19.28 24.29 -14.87
CA ASP A 762 -20.05 23.10 -15.22
C ASP A 762 -19.56 21.88 -14.43
N PHE A 763 -18.24 21.79 -14.21
CA PHE A 763 -17.63 20.75 -13.38
C PHE A 763 -18.08 20.86 -11.91
N MET A 764 -17.99 22.07 -11.32
CA MET A 764 -18.35 22.29 -9.91
C MET A 764 -19.82 22.01 -9.61
N ALA A 765 -20.71 22.14 -10.60
CA ALA A 765 -22.11 21.81 -10.45
C ALA A 765 -22.38 20.29 -10.28
N THR A 766 -21.42 19.43 -10.62
CA THR A 766 -21.63 17.97 -10.67
C THR A 766 -20.61 17.15 -9.89
N VAL A 767 -19.42 17.70 -9.59
CA VAL A 767 -18.25 16.99 -9.03
C VAL A 767 -18.55 16.08 -7.83
N LYS A 768 -19.44 16.49 -6.92
CA LYS A 768 -19.80 15.69 -5.74
C LYS A 768 -20.57 14.41 -6.11
N LYS A 769 -21.42 14.47 -7.13
CA LYS A 769 -22.27 13.34 -7.56
C LYS A 769 -21.48 12.42 -8.47
N TRP A 770 -20.82 13.01 -9.45
CA TRP A 770 -19.99 12.33 -10.43
C TRP A 770 -19.13 13.33 -11.20
N HIS A 771 -17.98 12.89 -11.69
CA HIS A 771 -17.11 13.68 -12.55
C HIS A 771 -16.59 12.86 -13.72
N GLN A 772 -16.18 13.53 -14.79
CA GLN A 772 -15.64 12.87 -15.97
C GLN A 772 -14.28 12.23 -15.66
N SER A 773 -14.04 11.03 -16.18
CA SER A 773 -12.79 10.29 -15.97
C SER A 773 -11.55 10.97 -16.54
N VAL A 774 -11.73 11.97 -17.42
CA VAL A 774 -10.63 12.77 -17.98
C VAL A 774 -9.87 13.54 -16.92
N TRP A 775 -10.54 13.94 -15.84
CA TRP A 775 -9.91 14.66 -14.73
C TRP A 775 -8.93 13.75 -13.97
N GLU A 776 -9.29 12.46 -13.81
CA GLU A 776 -8.39 11.44 -13.27
C GLU A 776 -7.24 11.10 -14.23
N LEU A 777 -7.47 11.17 -15.54
CA LEU A 777 -6.39 11.00 -16.53
C LEU A 777 -5.39 12.16 -16.41
N LYS A 778 -5.88 13.40 -16.33
CA LYS A 778 -5.05 14.59 -16.15
C LYS A 778 -4.25 14.49 -14.86
N ARG A 779 -4.89 14.10 -13.75
CA ARG A 779 -4.24 13.78 -12.47
C ARG A 779 -3.11 12.78 -12.66
N PHE A 780 -3.40 11.63 -13.26
CA PHE A 780 -2.41 10.57 -13.51
C PHE A 780 -1.20 11.03 -14.33
N THR A 781 -1.40 11.88 -15.35
CA THR A 781 -0.27 12.37 -16.15
C THR A 781 0.72 13.19 -15.34
N ARG A 782 0.27 13.87 -14.29
CA ARG A 782 1.09 14.72 -13.40
C ARG A 782 1.66 14.00 -12.18
N MET A 783 1.04 12.90 -11.74
CA MET A 783 1.47 12.15 -10.53
C MET A 783 2.62 11.18 -10.77
N ASN A 784 3.56 11.03 -9.84
CA ASN A 784 4.63 10.01 -9.94
C ASN A 784 4.17 8.60 -9.52
N VAL A 785 3.07 8.11 -10.12
CA VAL A 785 2.51 6.77 -9.88
C VAL A 785 2.65 5.87 -11.10
N SER A 786 2.84 4.56 -10.87
CA SER A 786 3.06 3.57 -11.92
C SER A 786 1.80 3.26 -12.73
N ASP A 787 0.64 3.33 -12.09
CA ASP A 787 -0.63 2.85 -12.65
C ASP A 787 -1.75 3.88 -12.51
N PRO A 788 -2.62 4.02 -13.53
CA PRO A 788 -3.67 5.02 -13.53
C PRO A 788 -4.89 4.58 -12.72
N PHE A 789 -5.75 5.56 -12.40
CA PHE A 789 -7.06 5.31 -11.80
C PHE A 789 -7.89 4.33 -12.63
N ARG A 790 -8.76 3.53 -12.00
CA ARG A 790 -9.48 2.44 -12.67
C ARG A 790 -10.31 2.90 -13.87
N ALA A 791 -11.00 4.03 -13.77
CA ALA A 791 -11.74 4.59 -14.91
C ALA A 791 -10.80 4.92 -16.07
N VAL A 792 -9.62 5.46 -15.77
CA VAL A 792 -8.61 5.82 -16.76
C VAL A 792 -8.04 4.60 -17.47
N VAL A 793 -7.91 3.47 -16.77
CA VAL A 793 -7.44 2.20 -17.34
C VAL A 793 -8.28 1.79 -18.55
N VAL A 794 -9.60 1.87 -18.40
CA VAL A 794 -10.57 1.41 -19.40
C VAL A 794 -10.80 2.48 -20.46
N ASP A 795 -11.06 3.71 -20.01
CA ASP A 795 -11.55 4.78 -20.87
C ASP A 795 -10.50 5.25 -21.87
N TYR A 796 -9.23 5.31 -21.45
CA TYR A 796 -8.13 5.90 -22.23
C TYR A 796 -7.12 4.85 -22.72
N GLY A 797 -7.55 3.60 -22.84
CA GLY A 797 -6.81 2.56 -23.57
C GLY A 797 -5.61 1.96 -22.84
N PHE A 798 -5.35 2.34 -21.58
CA PHE A 798 -4.26 1.77 -20.79
C PHE A 798 -4.41 0.26 -20.54
N MET A 799 -5.65 -0.26 -20.57
CA MET A 799 -5.93 -1.71 -20.53
C MET A 799 -5.31 -2.50 -21.69
N ASN A 800 -4.99 -1.83 -22.80
CA ASN A 800 -4.41 -2.46 -23.98
C ASN A 800 -2.87 -2.56 -23.89
N CYS A 801 -2.25 -1.93 -22.89
CA CYS A 801 -0.81 -1.95 -22.68
C CYS A 801 -0.38 -3.23 -21.93
N LYS A 802 0.54 -4.00 -22.52
CA LYS A 802 1.08 -5.25 -21.94
C LYS A 802 2.36 -5.01 -21.12
N GLU A 803 3.08 -3.93 -21.42
CA GLU A 803 4.39 -3.65 -20.84
C GLU A 803 4.47 -2.22 -20.28
N ALA A 804 5.35 -1.99 -19.29
CA ALA A 804 5.53 -0.68 -18.66
C ALA A 804 5.93 0.41 -19.66
N ARG A 805 6.76 0.07 -20.66
CA ARG A 805 7.17 1.00 -21.73
C ARG A 805 5.99 1.54 -22.52
N GLN A 806 5.02 0.68 -22.85
CA GLN A 806 3.82 1.07 -23.60
C GLN A 806 2.94 2.00 -22.76
N ARG A 807 2.79 1.70 -21.46
CA ARG A 807 2.08 2.58 -20.51
C ARG A 807 2.74 3.95 -20.40
N MET A 808 4.07 4.01 -20.30
CA MET A 808 4.82 5.27 -20.26
C MET A 808 4.68 6.08 -21.55
N GLN A 809 4.68 5.43 -22.71
CA GLN A 809 4.48 6.11 -24.00
C GLN A 809 3.06 6.66 -24.15
N LEU A 810 2.04 5.89 -23.76
CA LEU A 810 0.65 6.33 -23.76
C LEU A 810 0.43 7.48 -22.77
N ARG A 811 0.99 7.37 -21.56
CA ARG A 811 0.99 8.44 -20.57
C ARG A 811 1.63 9.72 -21.09
N ARG A 812 2.81 9.64 -21.72
CA ARG A 812 3.50 10.80 -22.31
C ARG A 812 2.64 11.48 -23.38
N MET A 813 1.93 10.71 -24.20
CA MET A 813 1.05 11.29 -25.22
C MET A 813 -0.09 12.12 -24.61
N TYR A 814 -0.73 11.61 -23.55
CA TYR A 814 -1.76 12.36 -22.82
C TYR A 814 -1.16 13.55 -22.06
N GLN A 815 0.04 13.40 -21.51
CA GLN A 815 0.76 14.51 -20.87
C GLN A 815 1.02 15.65 -21.88
N GLU A 816 1.55 15.34 -23.07
CA GLU A 816 1.77 16.31 -24.13
C GLU A 816 0.47 17.00 -24.58
N TYR A 817 -0.66 16.29 -24.55
CA TYR A 817 -1.97 16.88 -24.85
C TYR A 817 -2.35 17.96 -23.82
N PHE A 818 -2.22 17.67 -22.52
CA PHE A 818 -2.55 18.65 -21.48
C PHE A 818 -1.54 19.79 -21.40
N GLU A 819 -0.25 19.54 -21.61
CA GLU A 819 0.81 20.58 -21.61
C GLU A 819 0.62 21.61 -22.73
N ARG A 820 -0.04 21.24 -23.84
CA ARG A 820 -0.43 22.18 -24.91
C ARG A 820 -1.64 23.05 -24.54
N GLY A 821 -2.26 22.83 -23.39
CA GLY A 821 -3.46 23.55 -22.96
C GLY A 821 -4.73 23.14 -23.72
N GLU A 822 -4.72 21.97 -24.37
CA GLU A 822 -5.89 21.45 -25.09
C GLU A 822 -7.08 21.20 -24.13
N ASP A 823 -8.29 21.12 -24.69
CA ASP A 823 -9.53 21.05 -23.92
C ASP A 823 -9.80 19.64 -23.39
N GLU A 824 -9.93 19.50 -22.06
CA GLU A 824 -10.17 18.22 -21.40
C GLU A 824 -11.51 17.61 -21.82
N MET A 825 -12.54 18.45 -21.99
CA MET A 825 -13.89 17.97 -22.31
C MET A 825 -13.97 17.43 -23.74
N LYS A 826 -13.23 17.99 -24.70
CA LYS A 826 -13.14 17.44 -26.05
C LYS A 826 -12.49 16.06 -26.08
N LEU A 827 -11.49 15.83 -25.22
CA LEU A 827 -10.87 14.51 -25.08
C LEU A 827 -11.85 13.51 -24.46
N HIS A 828 -12.62 13.93 -23.46
CA HIS A 828 -13.67 13.11 -22.86
C HIS A 828 -14.77 12.76 -23.86
N GLU A 829 -15.25 13.73 -24.65
CA GLU A 829 -16.24 13.51 -25.71
C GLU A 829 -15.73 12.52 -26.77
N ALA A 830 -14.46 12.64 -27.18
CA ALA A 830 -13.82 11.69 -28.09
C ALA A 830 -13.70 10.29 -27.47
N CYS A 831 -13.47 10.21 -26.15
CA CYS A 831 -13.44 8.96 -25.39
C CYS A 831 -14.78 8.22 -25.47
N ILE A 832 -15.87 8.87 -25.06
CA ILE A 832 -17.21 8.26 -25.02
C ILE A 832 -17.80 8.02 -26.41
N ALA A 833 -17.31 8.74 -27.43
CA ALA A 833 -17.67 8.49 -28.82
C ALA A 833 -16.89 7.32 -29.47
N GLY A 834 -15.92 6.70 -28.77
CA GLY A 834 -15.05 5.66 -29.31
C GLY A 834 -14.07 6.17 -30.38
N LYS A 835 -13.71 7.46 -30.34
CA LYS A 835 -12.96 8.17 -31.40
C LYS A 835 -11.60 8.71 -30.96
N LEU A 836 -11.04 8.21 -29.86
CA LEU A 836 -9.77 8.68 -29.28
C LEU A 836 -8.62 8.73 -30.29
N ALA A 837 -8.41 7.66 -31.06
CA ALA A 837 -7.32 7.59 -32.03
C ALA A 837 -7.41 8.67 -33.11
N SER A 838 -8.58 8.82 -33.74
CA SER A 838 -8.81 9.85 -34.76
C SER A 838 -8.71 11.27 -34.20
N PHE A 839 -9.22 11.48 -32.98
CA PHE A 839 -9.19 12.78 -32.32
C PHE A 839 -7.76 13.20 -31.97
N LEU A 840 -7.02 12.34 -31.25
CA LEU A 840 -5.63 12.62 -30.90
C LEU A 840 -4.73 12.74 -32.13
N GLN A 841 -5.01 12.00 -33.20
CA GLN A 841 -4.28 12.17 -34.46
C GLN A 841 -4.53 13.55 -35.08
N SER A 842 -5.75 14.07 -35.01
CA SER A 842 -6.08 15.41 -35.54
C SER A 842 -5.42 16.53 -34.74
N VAL A 843 -5.29 16.38 -33.42
CA VAL A 843 -4.70 17.38 -32.51
C VAL A 843 -3.18 17.29 -32.46
N CYS A 844 -2.64 16.08 -32.30
CA CYS A 844 -1.20 15.84 -32.13
C CYS A 844 -0.46 15.63 -33.47
N GLY A 845 -1.18 15.42 -34.58
CA GLY A 845 -0.65 15.14 -35.91
C GLY A 845 -0.15 13.70 -36.09
N ARG A 846 0.85 13.29 -35.30
CA ARG A 846 1.37 11.91 -35.28
C ARG A 846 1.13 11.27 -33.92
N LEU A 847 0.47 10.11 -33.91
CA LEU A 847 0.30 9.31 -32.70
C LEU A 847 1.63 8.68 -32.27
N LEU A 848 1.93 8.74 -30.97
CA LEU A 848 3.08 8.06 -30.36
C LEU A 848 2.86 6.54 -30.24
N MET A 849 1.60 6.10 -30.33
CA MET A 849 1.17 4.71 -30.22
C MET A 849 0.27 4.30 -31.40
N PRO A 850 0.23 3.01 -31.78
CA PRO A 850 -0.74 2.52 -32.76
C PRO A 850 -2.20 2.78 -32.31
N PRO A 851 -3.14 3.03 -33.25
CA PRO A 851 -4.54 3.29 -32.93
C PRO A 851 -5.21 2.25 -32.03
N ASP A 852 -4.82 0.97 -32.15
CA ASP A 852 -5.39 -0.13 -31.37
C ASP A 852 -5.20 0.03 -29.86
N PHE A 853 -4.13 0.71 -29.42
CA PHE A 853 -3.89 0.99 -28.00
C PHE A 853 -4.89 1.99 -27.43
N LEU A 854 -5.50 2.83 -28.27
CA LEU A 854 -6.49 3.83 -27.89
C LEU A 854 -7.93 3.30 -28.00
N SER A 855 -8.10 2.01 -28.31
CA SER A 855 -9.41 1.39 -28.33
C SER A 855 -9.99 1.31 -26.92
N ASN A 856 -11.27 1.61 -26.80
CA ASN A 856 -12.03 1.47 -25.57
C ASN A 856 -13.40 0.82 -25.88
N PRO A 857 -14.18 0.42 -24.87
CA PRO A 857 -15.48 -0.24 -25.08
C PRO A 857 -16.59 0.69 -25.61
N TYR A 858 -16.30 1.97 -25.89
CA TYR A 858 -17.30 2.98 -26.25
C TYR A 858 -17.46 3.10 -27.77
N PRO A 859 -18.64 3.56 -28.26
CA PRO A 859 -19.82 3.99 -27.51
C PRO A 859 -20.66 2.81 -26.97
N LEU A 860 -21.33 3.02 -25.83
CA LEU A 860 -22.24 2.03 -25.23
C LEU A 860 -23.70 2.53 -25.31
N GLU A 861 -24.59 1.76 -25.93
CA GLU A 861 -26.01 2.13 -26.00
C GLU A 861 -26.70 1.95 -24.64
N ASN A 862 -27.53 2.92 -24.22
CA ASN A 862 -28.27 2.92 -22.95
C ASN A 862 -27.43 3.02 -21.66
N TYR A 863 -26.17 3.44 -21.75
CA TYR A 863 -25.31 3.70 -20.58
C TYR A 863 -24.94 5.19 -20.48
N PRO A 864 -25.80 6.05 -19.89
CA PRO A 864 -25.57 7.50 -19.82
C PRO A 864 -24.38 7.92 -18.95
N LEU A 865 -23.72 6.95 -18.31
CA LEU A 865 -22.69 7.12 -17.28
C LEU A 865 -21.31 6.68 -17.79
N MET A 866 -21.21 6.36 -19.08
CA MET A 866 -19.94 6.00 -19.71
C MET A 866 -18.92 7.15 -19.56
N GLY A 867 -17.70 6.80 -19.16
CA GLY A 867 -16.65 7.79 -18.90
C GLY A 867 -16.82 8.61 -17.61
N MET A 868 -17.71 8.22 -16.69
CA MET A 868 -17.91 8.92 -15.41
C MET A 868 -17.28 8.19 -14.21
N VAL A 869 -16.89 8.94 -13.20
CA VAL A 869 -16.41 8.50 -11.89
C VAL A 869 -17.45 8.89 -10.84
N THR A 870 -17.78 8.00 -9.91
CA THR A 870 -18.73 8.28 -8.83
C THR A 870 -18.29 7.59 -7.52
N HIS A 871 -18.66 8.19 -6.39
CA HIS A 871 -18.28 7.75 -5.06
C HIS A 871 -19.19 6.66 -4.49
N SER A 872 -20.39 6.49 -5.03
CA SER A 872 -21.32 5.44 -4.60
C SER A 872 -22.29 5.05 -5.72
N VAL A 873 -22.46 3.74 -5.91
CA VAL A 873 -23.35 3.16 -6.91
C VAL A 873 -24.35 2.23 -6.25
N THR A 874 -25.63 2.49 -6.47
CA THR A 874 -26.74 1.56 -6.23
C THR A 874 -27.00 0.75 -7.48
N MET A 875 -27.00 -0.58 -7.38
CA MET A 875 -27.41 -1.45 -8.49
C MET A 875 -28.75 -2.11 -8.16
N CYS A 876 -29.68 -2.13 -9.12
CA CYS A 876 -30.98 -2.79 -8.96
C CYS A 876 -31.48 -3.45 -10.26
N PRO A 877 -32.34 -4.48 -10.19
CA PRO A 877 -32.98 -5.03 -11.39
C PRO A 877 -33.83 -3.99 -12.12
N GLU A 878 -33.94 -4.08 -13.45
CA GLU A 878 -34.81 -3.20 -14.25
C GLU A 878 -36.25 -3.16 -13.72
N SER A 879 -36.78 -4.30 -13.24
CA SER A 879 -38.13 -4.37 -12.67
C SER A 879 -38.29 -3.62 -11.34
N ALA A 880 -37.19 -3.28 -10.68
CA ALA A 880 -37.16 -2.61 -9.37
C ALA A 880 -36.77 -1.13 -9.47
N LEU A 881 -36.47 -0.61 -10.66
CA LEU A 881 -35.96 0.75 -10.87
C LEU A 881 -36.86 1.83 -10.26
N ASP A 882 -38.17 1.76 -10.52
CA ASP A 882 -39.11 2.80 -10.06
C ASP A 882 -39.28 2.80 -8.54
N GLN A 883 -39.21 1.62 -7.91
CA GLN A 883 -39.30 1.48 -6.45
C GLN A 883 -38.01 1.96 -5.77
N VAL A 884 -36.84 1.62 -6.33
CA VAL A 884 -35.54 2.11 -5.83
C VAL A 884 -35.45 3.63 -5.99
N ARG A 885 -35.93 4.21 -7.11
CA ARG A 885 -36.02 5.66 -7.27
C ARG A 885 -36.90 6.32 -6.20
N ALA A 886 -38.07 5.77 -5.92
CA ALA A 886 -38.97 6.28 -4.90
C ALA A 886 -38.35 6.21 -3.48
N LEU A 887 -37.67 5.09 -3.17
CA LEU A 887 -36.99 4.89 -1.88
C LEU A 887 -35.82 5.87 -1.68
N LYS A 888 -35.04 6.13 -2.74
CA LYS A 888 -33.94 7.11 -2.67
C LYS A 888 -34.44 8.53 -2.52
N LEU A 889 -35.52 8.89 -3.22
CA LEU A 889 -36.18 10.18 -3.04
C LEU A 889 -36.64 10.39 -1.59
N ALA A 890 -37.15 9.34 -0.95
CA ALA A 890 -37.58 9.39 0.45
C ALA A 890 -36.41 9.47 1.46
N ARG A 891 -35.23 8.97 1.10
CA ARG A 891 -34.04 8.90 1.97
C ARG A 891 -33.01 10.02 1.74
N GLY A 892 -33.19 10.83 0.69
CA GLY A 892 -32.18 11.81 0.27
C GLY A 892 -30.88 11.16 -0.19
N ASP A 893 -30.92 9.92 -0.67
CA ASP A 893 -29.75 9.18 -1.13
C ASP A 893 -29.42 9.58 -2.57
N GLU A 894 -28.29 10.25 -2.76
CA GLU A 894 -27.82 10.74 -4.06
C GLU A 894 -26.91 9.77 -4.83
N SER A 895 -26.70 8.54 -4.34
CA SER A 895 -25.85 7.56 -5.03
C SER A 895 -26.38 7.25 -6.45
N MET A 896 -25.53 6.78 -7.34
CA MET A 896 -25.88 6.57 -8.75
C MET A 896 -26.63 5.24 -8.94
N ILE A 897 -27.80 5.20 -9.61
CA ILE A 897 -28.50 3.93 -9.88
C ILE A 897 -28.04 3.31 -11.21
N ILE A 898 -27.63 2.05 -11.19
CA ILE A 898 -27.38 1.22 -12.38
C ILE A 898 -28.41 0.08 -12.41
N THR A 899 -29.10 -0.08 -13.54
CA THR A 899 -30.05 -1.18 -13.72
C THR A 899 -29.38 -2.44 -14.26
N ILE A 900 -29.79 -3.59 -13.73
CA ILE A 900 -29.38 -4.92 -14.18
C ILE A 900 -30.56 -5.55 -14.93
N PRO A 901 -30.37 -6.06 -16.16
CA PRO A 901 -31.43 -6.75 -16.89
C PRO A 901 -32.00 -7.93 -16.08
N ASN A 902 -33.33 -8.05 -16.02
CA ASN A 902 -34.01 -9.05 -15.17
C ASN A 902 -33.68 -10.53 -15.53
N ALA A 903 -33.03 -10.79 -16.66
CA ALA A 903 -32.68 -12.13 -17.13
C ALA A 903 -31.32 -12.67 -16.62
N GLU A 904 -30.52 -11.86 -15.92
CA GLU A 904 -29.13 -12.19 -15.54
C GLU A 904 -28.86 -12.23 -14.01
N ASP A 905 -29.84 -12.60 -13.20
CA ASP A 905 -29.83 -12.28 -11.77
C ASP A 905 -28.68 -12.97 -10.98
N GLU A 906 -28.59 -14.31 -10.91
CA GLU A 906 -27.63 -14.92 -9.96
C GLU A 906 -26.16 -14.91 -10.39
N ALA A 907 -25.89 -15.16 -11.68
CA ALA A 907 -24.52 -15.35 -12.16
C ALA A 907 -23.74 -14.02 -12.26
N HIS A 908 -24.45 -12.93 -12.57
CA HIS A 908 -23.88 -11.60 -12.69
C HIS A 908 -23.70 -10.95 -11.31
N ILE A 909 -24.66 -11.14 -10.39
CA ILE A 909 -24.53 -10.74 -8.98
C ILE A 909 -23.31 -11.40 -8.32
N ARG A 910 -23.10 -12.70 -8.56
CA ARG A 910 -21.94 -13.42 -8.02
C ARG A 910 -20.60 -12.90 -8.57
N PHE A 911 -20.56 -12.57 -9.87
CA PHE A 911 -19.39 -11.94 -10.49
C PHE A 911 -19.08 -10.55 -9.91
N LEU A 912 -20.11 -9.75 -9.63
CA LEU A 912 -19.94 -8.43 -9.01
C LEU A 912 -19.44 -8.55 -7.57
N HIS A 913 -19.95 -9.52 -6.79
CA HIS A 913 -19.43 -9.84 -5.45
C HIS A 913 -17.96 -10.28 -5.47
N ASP A 914 -17.60 -11.22 -6.36
CA ASP A 914 -16.23 -11.71 -6.48
C ASP A 914 -15.27 -10.59 -6.91
N ARG A 915 -15.73 -9.68 -7.78
CA ARG A 915 -14.96 -8.54 -8.27
C ARG A 915 -14.84 -7.41 -7.24
N ALA A 916 -15.87 -7.14 -6.45
CA ALA A 916 -15.80 -6.20 -5.33
C ALA A 916 -14.88 -6.70 -4.21
N ALA A 917 -14.97 -7.99 -3.87
CA ALA A 917 -14.06 -8.65 -2.93
C ALA A 917 -12.60 -8.65 -3.43
N PHE A 918 -12.39 -8.86 -4.73
CA PHE A 918 -11.08 -8.77 -5.37
C PHE A 918 -10.49 -7.34 -5.37
N LEU A 919 -11.34 -6.32 -5.46
CA LEU A 919 -10.94 -4.90 -5.49
C LEU A 919 -10.89 -4.24 -4.11
N GLY A 920 -11.23 -4.96 -3.03
CA GLY A 920 -11.23 -4.42 -1.67
C GLY A 920 -12.33 -3.38 -1.39
N THR A 921 -13.27 -3.20 -2.31
CA THR A 921 -14.44 -2.32 -2.14
C THR A 921 -15.59 -3.13 -1.55
N GLY A 922 -16.04 -2.83 -0.34
CA GLY A 922 -17.15 -3.54 0.29
C GLY A 922 -18.44 -3.40 -0.52
N LEU A 923 -19.26 -4.45 -0.57
CA LEU A 923 -20.53 -4.47 -1.31
C LEU A 923 -21.67 -4.72 -0.30
N ARG A 924 -22.50 -3.73 -0.02
CA ARG A 924 -23.62 -3.82 0.92
C ARG A 924 -24.86 -4.32 0.20
N LYS A 925 -25.57 -5.30 0.80
CA LYS A 925 -26.80 -5.88 0.25
C LYS A 925 -27.98 -5.53 1.16
N ARG A 926 -29.05 -4.96 0.62
CA ARG A 926 -30.30 -4.68 1.35
C ARG A 926 -31.48 -5.37 0.68
N TYR A 927 -32.42 -5.85 1.52
CA TYR A 927 -33.65 -6.49 1.07
C TYR A 927 -34.84 -5.61 1.41
N TYR A 928 -35.74 -5.42 0.44
CA TYR A 928 -36.99 -4.68 0.61
C TYR A 928 -38.19 -5.56 0.28
N SER A 929 -39.25 -5.44 1.06
CA SER A 929 -40.55 -6.03 0.74
C SER A 929 -41.24 -5.19 -0.34
N GLY A 930 -41.36 -5.70 -1.56
CA GLY A 930 -42.18 -5.07 -2.61
C GLY A 930 -43.68 -5.20 -2.31
N SER A 931 -44.49 -4.38 -2.97
CA SER A 931 -45.97 -4.39 -2.87
C SER A 931 -46.63 -5.73 -3.24
N ASP A 932 -45.88 -6.61 -3.93
CA ASP A 932 -46.35 -7.86 -4.52
C ASP A 932 -45.76 -9.10 -3.82
N GLU A 933 -45.38 -9.00 -2.54
CA GLU A 933 -44.75 -10.07 -1.72
C GLU A 933 -43.40 -10.60 -2.25
N ARG A 934 -42.80 -9.97 -3.27
CA ARG A 934 -41.44 -10.28 -3.75
C ARG A 934 -40.38 -9.41 -3.06
N TYR A 935 -39.30 -10.05 -2.59
CA TYR A 935 -38.15 -9.38 -2.02
C TYR A 935 -37.30 -8.72 -3.11
N ILE A 936 -37.10 -7.41 -3.01
CA ILE A 936 -36.22 -6.64 -3.90
C ILE A 936 -34.85 -6.57 -3.26
N THR A 937 -33.83 -6.88 -4.04
CA THR A 937 -32.44 -6.82 -3.60
C THR A 937 -31.77 -5.57 -4.15
N GLU A 938 -31.27 -4.73 -3.27
CA GLU A 938 -30.44 -3.56 -3.58
C GLU A 938 -28.97 -3.89 -3.24
N PHE A 939 -28.06 -3.53 -4.14
CA PHE A 939 -26.62 -3.61 -3.90
C PHE A 939 -26.02 -2.20 -3.91
N THR A 940 -25.22 -1.88 -2.90
CA THR A 940 -24.49 -0.60 -2.79
C THR A 940 -23.00 -0.89 -2.75
N ILE A 941 -22.24 -0.28 -3.67
CA ILE A 941 -20.76 -0.29 -3.70
C ILE A 941 -20.24 0.98 -3.06
#